data_AF-A0A7X7IPI4-F1
#
_entry.id   AF-A0A7X7IPI4-F1
#
_cell.length_a   1.000
_cell.length_b   1.000
_cell.length_c   1.000
_cell.angle_alpha   90.00
_cell.angle_beta   90.00
_cell.angle_gamma   90.00
#
_symmetry.space_group_name_H-M   'P 1'
#
loop_
_entity.id
_entity.type
_entity.pdbx_description
1 polymer ?
#
loop_
_entity_poly.entity_id
_entity_poly.type
_entity_poly.pdbx_seq_one_letter_code
_entity_poly.pdbx_strand_id
1 'polypeptide(L)'
;MHKIQIKFRNWALFFATLCVVSAGFLLTSCEGEEEEDTKVVLYSFGPMPIARGAELKFIGANLDKVTAVVLPNDITITAFTKKESGLLTLTVPQEAMPGYVVLKTPDGNITTKTPIGYSEPISIAGFTPATVKAGDELTITGDYLNLVGEVILTDRITVAIDDFTSHSRTEIKLIVPAEAQTGKIAVSNAEEEPIIVYSATDLTVTLPAFTTVTPNPVKAGTNLTIAGTDLDLVLRINLGGGKVIEADDFVSHSATQIVLAVPDDTKDGKVIMIPASGVEVVTADDLVMVIPTVSVTPVTLKNGQDITVTGTNLDLIDHVVFGGDKQGTIKDGGTATQILVTVPDDAVDGVVTFVTKADKEITGPNLTMIVPAFSSFSPTSARANTNITISGTDLDLVSKVIFTGGLEGTIGTRTGTSLAVTVPVGAKTGMITIVTMNGTEVVSAIDFTLLANLPTFGSYSEFRGEPGKILTINGTNLLLVKELIFPGNVPATAYGVKTDTRIEVYVPMDVTRGYGTIRLLTYEGEEGIFPEIFFGATDPIVDPSLMINNFEVGTDGHDLSWDNWGGAVELGNDPAIAISGNYMHGVLSALNGWTFIWGCNHDQMPKPSVTKADHYLKMDVNITRPFAAGTGSFVMKLGGTDIDIGHLGIENPDGSWSTPGWITITFDLATYSDLPDVIPSSGDWGMTIWTGVDMDLTGLYIDNIRFEHK
;
A
#
# COMPACT_ATOMS: atom_id res chain seq x y z
N MET A 1 51.23 -29.39 3.38
CA MET A 1 52.33 -28.41 3.44
C MET A 1 52.33 -27.77 4.82
N HIS A 2 53.52 -27.54 5.42
CA HIS A 2 53.79 -27.01 6.78
C HIS A 2 53.43 -27.96 7.96
N LYS A 3 54.32 -28.86 8.42
CA LYS A 3 55.44 -28.71 9.38
C LYS A 3 55.08 -27.98 10.69
N ILE A 4 55.03 -28.74 11.80
CA ILE A 4 55.80 -28.53 13.04
C ILE A 4 55.92 -29.89 13.76
N GLN A 5 57.15 -30.28 14.09
CA GLN A 5 57.50 -31.43 14.93
C GLN A 5 57.87 -30.93 16.32
N ILE A 6 57.43 -31.63 17.39
CA ILE A 6 58.12 -31.63 18.69
C ILE A 6 58.09 -33.05 19.28
N LYS A 7 59.28 -33.54 19.68
CA LYS A 7 59.60 -34.83 20.28
C LYS A 7 59.60 -34.74 21.81
N PHE A 8 59.07 -35.75 22.50
CA PHE A 8 59.40 -36.17 23.88
C PHE A 8 59.11 -37.68 23.96
N ARG A 9 60.02 -38.63 23.72
CA ARG A 9 61.30 -39.05 24.35
C ARG A 9 61.15 -39.73 25.73
N ASN A 10 60.89 -41.04 25.64
CA ASN A 10 61.30 -42.17 26.50
C ASN A 10 62.47 -41.92 27.46
N TRP A 11 62.24 -41.37 28.66
CA TRP A 11 63.29 -41.18 29.67
C TRP A 11 62.79 -41.31 31.13
N ALA A 12 61.94 -42.31 31.41
CA ALA A 12 61.59 -42.67 32.79
C ALA A 12 61.89 -44.14 33.14
N LEU A 13 62.20 -44.99 32.15
CA LEU A 13 62.42 -46.43 32.38
C LEU A 13 63.89 -46.82 32.68
N PHE A 14 64.81 -45.85 32.78
CA PHE A 14 66.24 -46.13 32.98
C PHE A 14 66.80 -45.69 34.33
N PHE A 15 65.96 -45.19 35.25
CA PHE A 15 66.42 -44.64 36.53
C PHE A 15 65.97 -45.40 37.79
N ALA A 16 65.22 -46.50 37.67
CA ALA A 16 64.81 -47.32 38.83
C ALA A 16 65.53 -48.68 38.89
N THR A 17 66.29 -49.06 37.87
CA THR A 17 67.07 -50.31 37.83
C THR A 17 68.50 -50.15 38.34
N LEU A 18 68.86 -48.97 38.86
CA LEU A 18 70.22 -48.60 39.31
C LEU A 18 70.30 -48.26 40.81
N CYS A 19 69.42 -48.82 41.64
CA CYS A 19 69.52 -48.73 43.11
C CYS A 19 69.52 -50.09 43.83
N VAL A 20 69.64 -51.21 43.12
CA VAL A 20 69.53 -52.57 43.70
C VAL A 20 70.84 -53.38 43.65
N VAL A 21 71.99 -52.81 43.26
CA VAL A 21 73.27 -53.57 43.13
C VAL A 21 74.46 -52.93 43.85
N SER A 22 74.25 -52.20 44.94
CA SER A 22 75.37 -51.64 45.72
C SER A 22 75.05 -51.50 47.21
N ALA A 23 74.98 -52.65 47.90
CA ALA A 23 75.20 -52.75 49.35
C ALA A 23 75.48 -54.20 49.79
N GLY A 24 76.12 -55.01 48.92
CA GLY A 24 76.71 -56.28 49.32
C GLY A 24 78.22 -56.09 49.38
N PHE A 25 78.77 -55.86 50.58
CA PHE A 25 80.06 -56.37 51.07
C PHE A 25 80.44 -55.66 52.37
N LEU A 26 80.86 -56.46 53.35
CA LEU A 26 81.43 -56.10 54.66
C LEU A 26 80.41 -55.79 55.76
N LEU A 27 79.91 -56.81 56.44
CA LEU A 27 80.03 -56.91 57.90
C LEU A 27 80.07 -58.39 58.30
N THR A 28 81.12 -58.71 59.04
CA THR A 28 81.46 -60.02 59.61
C THR A 28 80.36 -60.52 60.55
N SER A 29 79.91 -61.75 60.35
CA SER A 29 79.11 -62.50 61.32
C SER A 29 79.98 -62.79 62.54
N CYS A 30 79.67 -62.14 63.65
CA CYS A 30 79.90 -62.70 64.98
C CYS A 30 78.69 -63.58 65.28
N GLU A 31 78.90 -64.88 65.42
CA GLU A 31 77.95 -65.78 66.08
C GLU A 31 77.77 -65.29 67.52
N GLY A 32 76.67 -64.57 67.75
CA GLY A 32 76.06 -64.40 69.06
C GLY A 32 74.80 -65.26 69.08
N GLU A 33 74.69 -66.11 70.09
CA GLU A 33 73.53 -66.97 70.33
C GLU A 33 72.23 -66.14 70.36
N GLU A 34 71.36 -66.31 69.36
CA GLU A 34 69.98 -65.81 69.42
C GLU A 34 69.08 -66.96 69.89
N GLU A 35 68.50 -66.80 71.07
CA GLU A 35 67.37 -67.62 71.53
C GLU A 35 66.31 -67.66 70.42
N GLU A 36 65.84 -68.85 70.02
CA GLU A 36 64.66 -68.97 69.17
C GLU A 36 63.50 -68.24 69.87
N ASP A 37 63.17 -67.03 69.42
CA ASP A 37 62.05 -66.27 69.96
C ASP A 37 60.77 -67.03 69.62
N THR A 38 60.27 -67.80 70.58
CA THR A 38 59.12 -68.68 70.40
C THR A 38 57.81 -67.92 70.31
N LYS A 39 57.82 -66.60 70.53
CA LYS A 39 56.61 -65.76 70.59
C LYS A 39 56.01 -65.53 69.21
N VAL A 40 54.68 -65.47 69.18
CA VAL A 40 53.95 -65.07 67.97
C VAL A 40 54.10 -63.57 67.75
N VAL A 41 54.57 -63.16 66.57
CA VAL A 41 54.74 -61.74 66.20
C VAL A 41 54.00 -61.49 64.90
N LEU A 42 53.12 -60.48 64.87
CA LEU A 42 52.46 -60.02 63.64
C LEU A 42 53.19 -58.80 63.09
N TYR A 43 53.72 -58.91 61.86
CA TYR A 43 54.37 -57.80 61.17
C TYR A 43 53.40 -56.97 60.34
N SER A 44 52.51 -57.63 59.59
CA SER A 44 51.55 -56.95 58.71
C SER A 44 50.37 -57.84 58.38
N PHE A 45 49.25 -57.24 57.95
CA PHE A 45 48.13 -57.96 57.39
C PHE A 45 47.51 -57.19 56.22
N GLY A 46 46.93 -57.89 55.25
CA GLY A 46 46.33 -57.28 54.06
C GLY A 46 45.90 -58.31 53.01
N PRO A 47 45.43 -57.89 51.82
CA PRO A 47 45.39 -56.50 51.32
C PRO A 47 44.43 -55.58 52.08
N MET A 48 44.58 -54.25 51.92
CA MET A 48 43.73 -53.24 52.55
C MET A 48 43.43 -52.09 51.57
N PRO A 49 42.16 -51.67 51.37
CA PRO A 49 40.95 -52.34 51.83
C PRO A 49 40.76 -53.72 51.15
N ILE A 50 40.10 -54.67 51.82
CA ILE A 50 39.88 -56.04 51.31
C ILE A 50 38.44 -56.26 50.84
N ALA A 51 38.21 -56.97 49.74
CA ALA A 51 36.85 -57.38 49.37
C ALA A 51 36.35 -58.50 50.30
N ARG A 52 35.06 -58.51 50.65
CA ARG A 52 34.49 -59.60 51.46
C ARG A 52 34.40 -60.88 50.62
N GLY A 53 34.80 -62.01 51.20
CA GLY A 53 35.02 -63.26 50.49
C GLY A 53 36.42 -63.41 49.87
N ALA A 54 37.28 -62.39 49.94
CA ALA A 54 38.68 -62.50 49.52
C ALA A 54 39.56 -63.08 50.64
N GLU A 55 40.76 -63.53 50.25
CA GLU A 55 41.75 -64.06 51.18
C GLU A 55 42.52 -62.93 51.88
N LEU A 56 42.35 -62.83 53.20
CA LEU A 56 43.14 -61.98 54.08
C LEU A 56 44.41 -62.71 54.50
N LYS A 57 45.54 -62.03 54.43
CA LYS A 57 46.87 -62.57 54.76
C LYS A 57 47.45 -61.86 55.96
N PHE A 58 48.08 -62.61 56.86
CA PHE A 58 48.85 -62.14 57.99
C PHE A 58 50.29 -62.63 57.81
N ILE A 59 51.26 -61.72 57.89
CA ILE A 59 52.69 -61.99 57.76
C ILE A 59 53.34 -61.70 59.11
N GLY A 60 54.16 -62.62 59.59
CA GLY A 60 54.66 -62.63 60.95
C GLY A 60 55.71 -63.70 61.20
N ALA A 61 55.96 -63.99 62.47
CA ALA A 61 56.76 -65.12 62.93
C ALA A 61 55.92 -65.99 63.89
N ASN A 62 56.12 -67.31 63.85
CA ASN A 62 55.38 -68.30 64.66
C ASN A 62 53.85 -68.24 64.49
N LEU A 63 53.34 -67.81 63.33
CA LEU A 63 51.91 -67.67 63.06
C LEU A 63 51.16 -69.02 62.99
N ASP A 64 51.88 -70.13 62.82
CA ASP A 64 51.35 -71.50 62.93
C ASP A 64 50.81 -71.81 64.34
N LYS A 65 51.18 -71.02 65.35
CA LYS A 65 50.65 -71.15 66.72
C LYS A 65 49.33 -70.41 66.94
N VAL A 66 48.86 -69.59 65.98
CA VAL A 66 47.58 -68.87 66.09
C VAL A 66 46.40 -69.86 66.11
N THR A 67 45.56 -69.78 67.13
CA THR A 67 44.43 -70.72 67.32
C THR A 67 43.13 -70.23 66.71
N ALA A 68 42.92 -68.91 66.66
CA ALA A 68 41.78 -68.28 66.03
C ALA A 68 42.11 -66.84 65.60
N VAL A 69 41.42 -66.34 64.59
CA VAL A 69 41.38 -64.91 64.26
C VAL A 69 39.96 -64.40 64.50
N VAL A 70 39.82 -63.37 65.32
CA VAL A 70 38.54 -62.75 65.64
C VAL A 70 38.45 -61.43 64.87
N LEU A 71 37.53 -61.37 63.90
CA LEU A 71 37.16 -60.13 63.22
C LEU A 71 36.16 -59.34 64.10
N PRO A 72 35.90 -58.05 63.78
CA PRO A 72 34.88 -57.26 64.48
C PRO A 72 33.51 -57.97 64.59
N ASN A 73 32.75 -57.66 65.65
CA ASN A 73 31.53 -58.37 66.07
C ASN A 73 31.73 -59.85 66.46
N ASP A 74 32.89 -60.18 67.03
CA ASP A 74 33.21 -61.52 67.56
C ASP A 74 33.13 -62.65 66.52
N ILE A 75 33.23 -62.33 65.23
CA ILE A 75 33.29 -63.32 64.15
C ILE A 75 34.61 -64.08 64.29
N THR A 76 34.53 -65.28 64.83
CA THR A 76 35.69 -66.10 65.18
C THR A 76 35.98 -67.10 64.07
N ILE A 77 37.17 -66.98 63.48
CA ILE A 77 37.67 -67.82 62.40
C ILE A 77 38.73 -68.76 62.96
N THR A 78 38.41 -70.04 63.00
CA THR A 78 39.34 -71.13 63.40
C THR A 78 39.83 -71.94 62.20
N ALA A 79 39.21 -71.77 61.04
CA ALA A 79 39.58 -72.41 59.79
C ALA A 79 40.41 -71.45 58.92
N PHE A 80 41.66 -71.82 58.64
CA PHE A 80 42.61 -71.02 57.88
C PHE A 80 42.86 -71.64 56.51
N THR A 81 42.87 -70.83 55.45
CA THR A 81 43.17 -71.32 54.09
C THR A 81 44.64 -71.70 53.95
N LYS A 82 45.52 -71.06 54.74
CA LYS A 82 46.94 -71.41 54.87
C LYS A 82 47.44 -71.08 56.26
N LYS A 83 48.28 -71.94 56.84
CA LYS A 83 48.80 -71.77 58.20
C LYS A 83 50.23 -72.30 58.30
N GLU A 84 51.18 -71.39 58.20
CA GLU A 84 52.63 -71.61 58.29
C GLU A 84 53.24 -70.59 59.28
N SER A 85 54.46 -70.85 59.76
CA SER A 85 55.12 -69.97 60.74
C SER A 85 55.25 -68.52 60.26
N GLY A 86 55.51 -68.32 58.96
CA GLY A 86 55.63 -66.98 58.36
C GLY A 86 54.34 -66.38 57.78
N LEU A 87 53.28 -67.17 57.61
CA LEU A 87 52.10 -66.80 56.84
C LEU A 87 50.84 -67.50 57.33
N LEU A 88 49.83 -66.72 57.70
CA LEU A 88 48.48 -67.20 58.02
C LEU A 88 47.49 -66.53 57.06
N THR A 89 46.59 -67.29 56.45
CA THR A 89 45.58 -66.75 55.56
C THR A 89 44.19 -67.30 55.88
N LEU A 90 43.16 -66.50 55.63
CA LEU A 90 41.76 -66.87 55.82
C LEU A 90 40.87 -66.17 54.80
N THR A 91 39.68 -66.71 54.57
CA THR A 91 38.65 -66.04 53.77
C THR A 91 37.85 -65.10 54.66
N VAL A 92 37.73 -63.84 54.26
CA VAL A 92 36.91 -62.85 54.99
C VAL A 92 35.43 -63.19 54.83
N PRO A 93 34.67 -63.40 55.92
CA PRO A 93 33.22 -63.65 55.86
C PRO A 93 32.45 -62.47 55.26
N GLN A 94 31.26 -62.74 54.72
CA GLN A 94 30.47 -61.74 54.01
C GLN A 94 29.84 -60.70 54.95
N GLU A 95 29.67 -61.06 56.21
CA GLU A 95 29.12 -60.26 57.30
C GLU A 95 30.17 -59.47 58.08
N ALA A 96 31.45 -59.53 57.66
CA ALA A 96 32.55 -58.89 58.38
C ALA A 96 32.42 -57.35 58.41
N MET A 97 32.60 -56.74 59.58
CA MET A 97 32.46 -55.28 59.78
C MET A 97 33.82 -54.59 59.98
N PRO A 98 33.94 -53.27 59.73
CA PRO A 98 35.21 -52.58 59.91
C PRO A 98 35.62 -52.54 61.39
N GLY A 99 36.92 -52.62 61.66
CA GLY A 99 37.43 -52.58 63.05
C GLY A 99 38.71 -53.37 63.24
N TYR A 100 39.19 -53.48 64.48
CA TYR A 100 40.44 -54.18 64.76
C TYR A 100 40.27 -55.71 64.74
N VAL A 101 41.26 -56.41 64.20
CA VAL A 101 41.29 -57.86 64.13
C VAL A 101 42.17 -58.40 65.25
N VAL A 102 41.78 -59.49 65.89
CA VAL A 102 42.49 -60.08 67.03
C VAL A 102 42.95 -61.50 66.73
N LEU A 103 44.26 -61.74 66.76
CA LEU A 103 44.85 -63.08 66.68
C LEU A 103 44.89 -63.67 68.09
N LYS A 104 44.25 -64.83 68.29
CA LYS A 104 44.35 -65.63 69.51
C LYS A 104 45.61 -66.47 69.45
N THR A 105 46.52 -66.26 70.39
CA THR A 105 47.78 -67.01 70.49
C THR A 105 47.96 -67.58 71.90
N PRO A 106 48.79 -68.63 72.08
CA PRO A 106 49.10 -69.17 73.40
C PRO A 106 49.73 -68.14 74.36
N ASP A 107 50.42 -67.13 73.82
CA ASP A 107 51.18 -66.13 74.58
C ASP A 107 50.38 -64.84 74.86
N GLY A 108 49.10 -64.79 74.46
CA GLY A 108 48.22 -63.63 74.58
C GLY A 108 47.60 -63.18 73.25
N ASN A 109 46.59 -62.33 73.33
CA ASN A 109 45.91 -61.82 72.13
C ASN A 109 46.74 -60.72 71.46
N ILE A 110 46.89 -60.79 70.13
CA ILE A 110 47.52 -59.75 69.33
C ILE A 110 46.44 -59.01 68.55
N THR A 111 46.21 -57.74 68.85
CA THR A 111 45.27 -56.88 68.12
C THR A 111 46.01 -56.14 67.00
N THR A 112 45.44 -56.08 65.80
CA THR A 112 46.02 -55.33 64.68
C THR A 112 46.13 -53.84 65.03
N LYS A 113 47.14 -53.15 64.47
CA LYS A 113 47.35 -51.72 64.68
C LYS A 113 46.45 -50.83 63.81
N THR A 114 45.98 -51.36 62.69
CA THR A 114 45.01 -50.70 61.80
C THR A 114 43.74 -51.54 61.74
N PRO A 115 42.56 -50.90 61.59
CA PRO A 115 41.33 -51.63 61.38
C PRO A 115 41.34 -52.33 60.01
N ILE A 116 40.63 -53.46 59.90
CA ILE A 116 40.20 -54.00 58.62
C ILE A 116 39.16 -53.06 58.02
N GLY A 117 39.33 -52.71 56.75
CA GLY A 117 38.40 -51.94 55.93
C GLY A 117 38.08 -52.72 54.66
N TYR A 118 36.91 -52.46 54.07
CA TYR A 118 36.43 -53.23 52.92
C TYR A 118 36.38 -52.40 51.64
N SER A 119 36.69 -53.06 50.53
CA SER A 119 36.46 -52.51 49.20
C SER A 119 35.11 -53.02 48.72
N GLU A 120 34.19 -52.09 48.47
CA GLU A 120 32.80 -52.38 48.07
C GLU A 120 32.50 -51.74 46.70
N PRO A 121 33.25 -52.09 45.63
CA PRO A 121 33.03 -51.48 44.33
C PRO A 121 31.70 -51.97 43.75
N ILE A 122 30.77 -51.04 43.53
CA ILE A 122 29.54 -51.32 42.79
C ILE A 122 29.92 -51.80 41.39
N SER A 123 29.32 -52.91 40.94
CA SER A 123 29.56 -53.44 39.60
C SER A 123 28.28 -53.99 38.98
N ILE A 124 28.14 -53.83 37.66
CA ILE A 124 27.06 -54.42 36.87
C ILE A 124 27.64 -55.61 36.11
N ALA A 125 27.13 -56.81 36.36
CA ALA A 125 27.44 -58.01 35.60
C ALA A 125 26.60 -58.07 34.30
N GLY A 126 25.34 -57.64 34.37
CA GLY A 126 24.43 -57.60 33.23
C GLY A 126 23.01 -57.29 33.65
N PHE A 127 22.08 -57.30 32.69
CA PHE A 127 20.66 -57.09 32.94
C PHE A 127 19.82 -58.01 32.04
N THR A 128 18.60 -58.30 32.48
CA THR A 128 17.65 -59.12 31.75
C THR A 128 16.21 -58.66 32.00
N PRO A 129 15.34 -58.63 30.97
CA PRO A 129 15.63 -58.89 29.55
C PRO A 129 16.52 -57.81 28.88
N ALA A 130 17.15 -58.15 27.75
CA ALA A 130 17.95 -57.18 26.97
C ALA A 130 17.08 -56.22 26.13
N THR A 131 15.83 -56.61 25.87
CA THR A 131 14.80 -55.83 25.18
C THR A 131 13.56 -55.79 26.04
N VAL A 132 13.06 -54.59 26.33
CA VAL A 132 11.94 -54.35 27.25
C VAL A 132 10.96 -53.35 26.65
N LYS A 133 9.70 -53.48 27.01
CA LYS A 133 8.68 -52.46 26.81
C LYS A 133 8.58 -51.60 28.09
N ALA A 134 8.12 -50.37 27.95
CA ALA A 134 7.69 -49.57 29.11
C ALA A 134 6.68 -50.37 29.96
N GLY A 135 6.89 -50.38 31.28
CA GLY A 135 6.09 -51.17 32.22
C GLY A 135 6.57 -52.61 32.45
N ASP A 136 7.53 -53.13 31.67
CA ASP A 136 8.14 -54.43 31.93
C ASP A 136 9.05 -54.38 33.18
N GLU A 137 9.23 -55.53 33.83
CA GLU A 137 10.22 -55.67 34.90
C GLU A 137 11.63 -55.88 34.32
N LEU A 138 12.59 -55.07 34.77
CA LEU A 138 14.00 -55.18 34.44
C LEU A 138 14.78 -55.68 35.67
N THR A 139 15.57 -56.73 35.49
CA THR A 139 16.48 -57.25 36.52
C THR A 139 17.92 -56.87 36.16
N ILE A 140 18.61 -56.19 37.07
CA ILE A 140 20.04 -55.83 36.98
C ILE A 140 20.80 -56.72 37.96
N THR A 141 21.84 -57.40 37.47
CA THR A 141 22.69 -58.30 38.26
C THR A 141 24.09 -57.74 38.39
N GLY A 142 24.76 -58.02 39.51
CA GLY A 142 26.05 -57.43 39.82
C GLY A 142 26.60 -57.84 41.19
N ASP A 143 27.46 -57.00 41.75
CA ASP A 143 27.91 -57.10 43.14
C ASP A 143 27.88 -55.72 43.80
N TYR A 144 27.68 -55.72 45.12
CA TYR A 144 27.48 -54.52 45.96
C TYR A 144 26.32 -53.62 45.51
N LEU A 145 25.33 -54.18 44.81
CA LEU A 145 24.15 -53.44 44.35
C LEU A 145 23.25 -52.95 45.49
N ASN A 146 23.36 -53.52 46.69
CA ASN A 146 22.67 -53.04 47.90
C ASN A 146 23.10 -51.61 48.32
N LEU A 147 24.18 -51.07 47.75
CA LEU A 147 24.66 -49.71 47.97
C LEU A 147 24.11 -48.70 46.93
N VAL A 148 23.33 -49.15 45.95
CA VAL A 148 22.73 -48.32 44.90
C VAL A 148 21.50 -47.61 45.45
N GLY A 149 21.43 -46.29 45.27
CA GLY A 149 20.29 -45.46 45.62
C GLY A 149 19.38 -45.12 44.44
N GLU A 150 19.88 -45.26 43.20
CA GLU A 150 19.07 -45.04 41.99
C GLU A 150 19.63 -45.79 40.77
N VAL A 151 18.74 -46.12 39.84
CA VAL A 151 19.09 -46.56 38.48
C VAL A 151 18.80 -45.44 37.51
N ILE A 152 19.78 -45.12 36.66
CA ILE A 152 19.70 -44.04 35.67
C ILE A 152 19.65 -44.67 34.29
N LEU A 153 18.55 -44.48 33.57
CA LEU A 153 18.39 -44.85 32.18
C LEU A 153 18.83 -43.69 31.26
N THR A 154 18.81 -43.94 29.95
CA THR A 154 19.08 -42.95 28.91
C THR A 154 18.30 -41.65 29.14
N ASP A 155 18.92 -40.52 28.80
CA ASP A 155 18.37 -39.16 29.01
C ASP A 155 18.10 -38.79 30.48
N ARG A 156 18.81 -39.43 31.42
CA ARG A 156 18.72 -39.18 32.87
C ARG A 156 17.35 -39.51 33.46
N ILE A 157 16.62 -40.44 32.86
CA ILE A 157 15.42 -41.00 33.48
C ILE A 157 15.85 -41.85 34.68
N THR A 158 15.56 -41.38 35.89
CA THR A 158 15.98 -42.04 37.13
C THR A 158 14.85 -42.85 37.74
N VAL A 159 15.16 -44.04 38.22
CA VAL A 159 14.31 -44.85 39.09
C VAL A 159 14.95 -44.86 40.47
N ALA A 160 14.28 -44.25 41.44
CA ALA A 160 14.77 -44.15 42.81
C ALA A 160 14.66 -45.49 43.54
N ILE A 161 15.42 -45.65 44.62
CA ILE A 161 15.41 -46.86 45.46
C ILE A 161 14.01 -47.26 45.94
N ASP A 162 13.14 -46.28 46.22
CA ASP A 162 11.77 -46.52 46.68
C ASP A 162 10.88 -47.16 45.60
N ASP A 163 11.26 -47.05 44.33
CA ASP A 163 10.56 -47.62 43.18
C ASP A 163 11.15 -48.96 42.73
N PHE A 164 12.15 -49.49 43.44
CA PHE A 164 12.67 -50.82 43.18
C PHE A 164 11.68 -51.89 43.68
N THR A 165 11.37 -52.86 42.83
CA THR A 165 10.54 -54.02 43.19
C THR A 165 11.32 -55.05 43.99
N SER A 166 12.66 -55.07 43.85
CA SER A 166 13.57 -55.86 44.68
C SER A 166 14.94 -55.22 44.74
N HIS A 167 15.60 -55.31 45.90
CA HIS A 167 16.93 -54.72 46.10
C HIS A 167 17.76 -55.61 47.04
N SER A 168 18.87 -56.12 46.51
CA SER A 168 19.81 -56.97 47.24
C SER A 168 21.24 -56.68 46.80
N ARG A 169 22.21 -57.34 47.42
CA ARG A 169 23.63 -57.16 47.06
C ARG A 169 23.94 -57.53 45.62
N THR A 170 23.27 -58.53 45.07
CA THR A 170 23.59 -59.08 43.75
C THR A 170 22.54 -58.77 42.69
N GLU A 171 21.42 -58.16 43.09
CA GLU A 171 20.27 -57.97 42.22
C GLU A 171 19.49 -56.68 42.58
N ILE A 172 19.11 -55.92 41.56
CA ILE A 172 18.07 -54.89 41.60
C ILE A 172 16.99 -55.27 40.60
N LYS A 173 15.72 -55.15 40.99
CA LYS A 173 14.58 -55.24 40.09
C LYS A 173 13.78 -53.96 40.14
N LEU A 174 13.29 -53.53 38.99
CA LEU A 174 12.52 -52.30 38.83
C LEU A 174 11.57 -52.42 37.64
N ILE A 175 10.55 -51.56 37.62
CA ILE A 175 9.68 -51.39 36.44
C ILE A 175 10.27 -50.33 35.52
N VAL A 176 10.37 -50.63 34.23
CA VAL A 176 10.91 -49.72 33.23
C VAL A 176 9.96 -48.51 33.06
N PRO A 177 10.43 -47.26 33.30
CA PRO A 177 9.60 -46.07 33.16
C PRO A 177 9.05 -45.89 31.75
N ALA A 178 7.93 -45.17 31.62
CA ALA A 178 7.30 -44.90 30.33
C ALA A 178 8.19 -44.04 29.41
N GLU A 179 9.01 -43.19 30.01
CA GLU A 179 9.93 -42.27 29.37
C GLU A 179 11.24 -42.94 28.94
N ALA A 180 11.43 -44.23 29.25
CA ALA A 180 12.68 -44.94 28.99
C ALA A 180 13.02 -44.97 27.49
N GLN A 181 14.31 -44.77 27.18
CA GLN A 181 14.85 -44.83 25.82
C GLN A 181 15.97 -45.86 25.72
N THR A 182 16.16 -46.40 24.51
CA THR A 182 17.25 -47.32 24.20
C THR A 182 18.61 -46.69 24.53
N GLY A 183 19.44 -47.41 25.28
CA GLY A 183 20.80 -47.00 25.62
C GLY A 183 21.33 -47.67 26.88
N LYS A 184 22.48 -47.20 27.38
CA LYS A 184 23.11 -47.77 28.56
C LYS A 184 22.32 -47.42 29.82
N ILE A 185 22.13 -48.43 30.68
CA ILE A 185 21.74 -48.20 32.07
C ILE A 185 22.96 -47.90 32.94
N ALA A 186 22.77 -47.09 33.97
CA ALA A 186 23.74 -46.82 35.02
C ALA A 186 23.12 -47.05 36.40
N VAL A 187 23.96 -47.40 37.36
CA VAL A 187 23.60 -47.44 38.79
C VAL A 187 24.41 -46.38 39.54
N SER A 188 23.78 -45.72 40.50
CA SER A 188 24.37 -44.65 41.31
C SER A 188 24.09 -44.88 42.79
N ASN A 189 25.05 -44.55 43.66
CA ASN A 189 24.84 -44.58 45.12
C ASN A 189 24.03 -43.38 45.65
N ALA A 190 23.62 -42.44 44.78
CA ALA A 190 22.80 -41.27 45.10
C ALA A 190 23.38 -40.34 46.20
N GLU A 191 24.70 -40.32 46.36
CA GLU A 191 25.40 -39.39 47.26
C GLU A 191 25.70 -38.05 46.56
N GLU A 192 26.12 -37.02 47.32
CA GLU A 192 26.45 -35.68 46.79
C GLU A 192 27.55 -35.72 45.71
N GLU A 193 28.54 -36.60 45.88
CA GLU A 193 29.52 -36.98 44.85
C GLU A 193 29.29 -38.44 44.45
N PRO A 194 28.39 -38.70 43.49
CA PRO A 194 27.90 -40.05 43.25
C PRO A 194 28.92 -40.92 42.49
N ILE A 195 28.99 -42.18 42.89
CA ILE A 195 29.67 -43.24 42.14
C ILE A 195 28.68 -43.76 41.10
N ILE A 196 28.96 -43.51 39.83
CA ILE A 196 28.12 -43.95 38.70
C ILE A 196 28.82 -45.07 37.93
N VAL A 197 28.15 -46.21 37.78
CA VAL A 197 28.65 -47.37 37.04
C VAL A 197 27.72 -47.68 35.88
N TYR A 198 28.25 -47.69 34.67
CA TYR A 198 27.50 -47.98 33.45
C TYR A 198 27.55 -49.46 33.09
N SER A 199 26.45 -49.94 32.53
CA SER A 199 26.36 -51.25 31.88
C SER A 199 27.26 -51.34 30.63
N ALA A 200 27.70 -52.56 30.32
CA ALA A 200 28.54 -52.83 29.16
C ALA A 200 27.77 -52.72 27.83
N THR A 201 26.53 -53.20 27.79
CA THR A 201 25.64 -53.23 26.62
C THR A 201 24.45 -52.28 26.80
N ASP A 202 23.82 -51.92 25.69
CA ASP A 202 22.64 -51.06 25.69
C ASP A 202 21.37 -51.89 25.99
N LEU A 203 20.49 -51.35 26.82
CA LEU A 203 19.12 -51.82 26.98
C LEU A 203 18.32 -51.34 25.78
N THR A 204 17.65 -52.25 25.07
CA THR A 204 16.75 -51.87 23.96
C THR A 204 15.35 -51.65 24.51
N VAL A 205 14.80 -50.46 24.29
CA VAL A 205 13.40 -50.15 24.64
C VAL A 205 12.55 -50.22 23.37
N THR A 206 11.52 -51.05 23.40
CA THR A 206 10.59 -51.24 22.28
C THR A 206 9.81 -49.95 22.01
N LEU A 207 9.80 -49.52 20.75
CA LEU A 207 9.00 -48.41 20.26
C LEU A 207 7.77 -48.91 19.49
N PRO A 208 6.70 -48.11 19.40
CA PRO A 208 5.58 -48.41 18.52
C PRO A 208 6.04 -48.51 17.07
N ALA A 209 5.37 -49.33 16.26
CA ALA A 209 5.70 -49.49 14.84
C ALA A 209 4.45 -49.45 13.96
N PHE A 210 4.57 -48.79 12.81
CA PHE A 210 3.53 -48.78 11.79
C PHE A 210 3.50 -50.08 10.99
N THR A 211 2.30 -50.60 10.74
CA THR A 211 2.03 -51.64 9.74
C THR A 211 1.29 -51.05 8.55
N THR A 212 0.20 -50.31 8.80
CA THR A 212 -0.56 -49.61 7.74
C THR A 212 -1.20 -48.34 8.27
N VAL A 213 -1.39 -47.36 7.39
CA VAL A 213 -2.17 -46.14 7.64
C VAL A 213 -3.25 -46.06 6.56
N THR A 214 -4.51 -46.25 6.94
CA THR A 214 -5.63 -46.37 5.99
C THR A 214 -6.86 -45.58 6.41
N PRO A 215 -7.60 -44.99 5.45
CA PRO A 215 -7.30 -44.94 4.03
C PRO A 215 -6.14 -43.97 3.71
N ASN A 216 -5.43 -44.19 2.60
CA ASN A 216 -4.48 -43.24 2.00
C ASN A 216 -4.64 -43.29 0.47
N PRO A 217 -5.22 -42.28 -0.20
CA PRO A 217 -5.58 -40.96 0.33
C PRO A 217 -6.73 -40.97 1.36
N VAL A 218 -6.75 -39.98 2.27
CA VAL A 218 -7.79 -39.80 3.29
C VAL A 218 -8.58 -38.51 3.08
N LYS A 219 -9.90 -38.56 3.33
CA LYS A 219 -10.74 -37.37 3.34
C LYS A 219 -10.68 -36.71 4.72
N ALA A 220 -10.48 -35.40 4.77
CA ALA A 220 -10.57 -34.66 6.03
C ALA A 220 -11.96 -34.83 6.68
N GLY A 221 -12.02 -34.78 8.01
CA GLY A 221 -13.22 -35.03 8.80
C GLY A 221 -13.63 -36.50 8.90
N THR A 222 -12.89 -37.42 8.27
CA THR A 222 -13.14 -38.88 8.38
C THR A 222 -12.09 -39.57 9.26
N ASN A 223 -12.39 -40.79 9.69
CA ASN A 223 -11.48 -41.55 10.53
C ASN A 223 -10.30 -42.10 9.73
N LEU A 224 -9.10 -41.91 10.27
CA LEU A 224 -7.86 -42.56 9.87
C LEU A 224 -7.56 -43.70 10.83
N THR A 225 -7.28 -44.89 10.30
CA THR A 225 -6.87 -46.07 11.06
C THR A 225 -5.38 -46.31 10.88
N ILE A 226 -4.67 -46.34 11.99
CA ILE A 226 -3.26 -46.70 12.08
C ILE A 226 -3.19 -48.08 12.72
N ALA A 227 -2.72 -49.07 11.96
CA ALA A 227 -2.46 -50.42 12.47
C ALA A 227 -0.96 -50.62 12.68
N GLY A 228 -0.58 -51.37 13.71
CA GLY A 228 0.81 -51.44 14.16
C GLY A 228 1.05 -52.43 15.28
N THR A 229 2.20 -52.28 15.94
CA THR A 229 2.54 -52.96 17.20
C THR A 229 2.89 -51.94 18.27
N ASP A 230 2.61 -52.26 19.54
CA ASP A 230 2.88 -51.43 20.71
C ASP A 230 2.33 -50.01 20.64
N LEU A 231 1.21 -49.84 19.92
CA LEU A 231 0.57 -48.55 19.70
C LEU A 231 -0.06 -47.96 20.98
N ASP A 232 -0.29 -48.78 22.00
CA ASP A 232 -0.72 -48.36 23.33
C ASP A 232 0.29 -47.41 24.01
N LEU A 233 1.55 -47.40 23.55
CA LEU A 233 2.59 -46.50 24.04
C LEU A 233 2.45 -45.06 23.51
N VAL A 234 1.70 -44.85 22.43
CA VAL A 234 1.60 -43.56 21.75
C VAL A 234 0.75 -42.59 22.56
N LEU A 235 1.31 -41.44 22.92
CA LEU A 235 0.57 -40.37 23.61
C LEU A 235 0.03 -39.32 22.65
N ARG A 236 0.64 -39.20 21.46
CA ARG A 236 0.31 -38.13 20.52
C ARG A 236 0.64 -38.52 19.09
N ILE A 237 -0.15 -38.01 18.15
CA ILE A 237 0.09 -38.13 16.72
C ILE A 237 0.16 -36.74 16.08
N ASN A 238 1.22 -36.50 15.30
CA ASN A 238 1.31 -35.33 14.45
C ASN A 238 0.98 -35.70 13.00
N LEU A 239 0.15 -34.89 12.34
CA LEU A 239 -0.19 -34.97 10.92
C LEU A 239 0.32 -33.71 10.17
N GLY A 240 0.28 -33.76 8.84
CA GLY A 240 0.70 -32.64 7.98
C GLY A 240 -0.05 -31.34 8.26
N GLY A 241 0.63 -30.21 8.04
CA GLY A 241 0.11 -28.89 8.42
C GLY A 241 0.24 -28.55 9.91
N GLY A 242 1.05 -29.29 10.66
CA GLY A 242 1.30 -29.06 12.08
C GLY A 242 0.12 -29.46 12.98
N LYS A 243 -0.70 -30.42 12.52
CA LYS A 243 -1.85 -30.91 13.28
C LYS A 243 -1.39 -31.88 14.33
N VAL A 244 -1.84 -31.69 15.56
CA VAL A 244 -1.46 -32.48 16.73
C VAL A 244 -2.73 -33.06 17.33
N ILE A 245 -2.72 -34.36 17.58
CA ILE A 245 -3.84 -35.11 18.14
C ILE A 245 -3.31 -35.87 19.35
N GLU A 246 -3.78 -35.50 20.54
CA GLU A 246 -3.42 -36.16 21.79
C GLU A 246 -4.19 -37.48 21.95
N ALA A 247 -3.66 -38.42 22.73
CA ALA A 247 -4.26 -39.75 22.88
C ALA A 247 -5.69 -39.73 23.43
N ASP A 248 -6.01 -38.76 24.28
CA ASP A 248 -7.37 -38.55 24.81
C ASP A 248 -8.39 -38.18 23.71
N ASP A 249 -7.93 -37.65 22.56
CA ASP A 249 -8.74 -37.28 21.41
C ASP A 249 -8.81 -38.39 20.34
N PHE A 250 -8.16 -39.54 20.58
CA PHE A 250 -8.30 -40.69 19.69
C PHE A 250 -9.71 -41.27 19.77
N VAL A 251 -10.24 -41.70 18.62
CA VAL A 251 -11.53 -42.40 18.53
C VAL A 251 -11.42 -43.79 19.16
N SER A 252 -10.27 -44.47 18.96
CA SER A 252 -9.93 -45.69 19.69
C SER A 252 -8.41 -45.87 19.78
N HIS A 253 -7.95 -46.54 20.83
CA HIS A 253 -6.54 -46.71 21.13
C HIS A 253 -6.29 -48.08 21.76
N SER A 254 -5.42 -48.88 21.15
CA SER A 254 -5.04 -50.22 21.60
C SER A 254 -3.61 -50.53 21.15
N ALA A 255 -3.03 -51.61 21.65
CA ALA A 255 -1.66 -52.03 21.28
C ALA A 255 -1.46 -52.30 19.78
N THR A 256 -2.53 -52.60 19.03
CA THR A 256 -2.44 -52.96 17.60
C THR A 256 -3.12 -51.95 16.67
N GLN A 257 -3.86 -50.99 17.22
CA GLN A 257 -4.65 -50.06 16.42
C GLN A 257 -4.90 -48.74 17.14
N ILE A 258 -4.71 -47.63 16.42
CA ILE A 258 -5.21 -46.29 16.76
C ILE A 258 -6.19 -45.86 15.67
N VAL A 259 -7.34 -45.32 16.06
CA VAL A 259 -8.26 -44.63 15.15
C VAL A 259 -8.36 -43.18 15.61
N LEU A 260 -8.21 -42.25 14.69
CA LEU A 260 -8.32 -40.80 14.95
C LEU A 260 -9.19 -40.15 13.88
N ALA A 261 -9.85 -39.03 14.23
CA ALA A 261 -10.52 -38.19 13.24
C ALA A 261 -9.50 -37.23 12.62
N VAL A 262 -9.45 -37.15 11.29
CA VAL A 262 -8.51 -36.24 10.59
C VAL A 262 -9.06 -34.81 10.62
N PRO A 263 -8.34 -33.82 11.17
CA PRO A 263 -8.78 -32.43 11.16
C PRO A 263 -9.01 -31.88 9.74
N ASP A 264 -9.99 -30.98 9.59
CA ASP A 264 -10.47 -30.42 8.31
C ASP A 264 -9.39 -29.79 7.44
N ASP A 265 -8.38 -29.16 8.06
CA ASP A 265 -7.28 -28.43 7.43
C ASP A 265 -5.94 -29.16 7.54
N THR A 266 -5.99 -30.48 7.73
CA THR A 266 -4.81 -31.34 7.61
C THR A 266 -4.24 -31.25 6.20
N LYS A 267 -2.93 -31.07 6.09
CA LYS A 267 -2.21 -31.05 4.80
C LYS A 267 -1.54 -32.39 4.55
N ASP A 268 -1.09 -32.59 3.31
CA ASP A 268 -0.25 -33.75 2.99
C ASP A 268 1.02 -33.76 3.87
N GLY A 269 1.46 -34.94 4.28
CA GLY A 269 2.69 -35.09 5.04
C GLY A 269 2.79 -36.40 5.81
N LYS A 270 3.87 -36.56 6.57
CA LYS A 270 4.09 -37.75 7.39
C LYS A 270 3.09 -37.85 8.54
N VAL A 271 2.80 -39.08 8.94
CA VAL A 271 2.19 -39.37 10.24
C VAL A 271 3.32 -39.69 11.21
N ILE A 272 3.34 -38.99 12.35
CA ILE A 272 4.38 -39.13 13.36
C ILE A 272 3.73 -39.56 14.67
N MET A 273 4.06 -40.74 15.16
CA MET A 273 3.68 -41.20 16.50
C MET A 273 4.73 -40.77 17.51
N ILE A 274 4.27 -40.25 18.65
CA ILE A 274 5.11 -39.79 19.75
C ILE A 274 4.69 -40.53 21.02
N PRO A 275 5.44 -41.55 21.46
CA PRO A 275 5.23 -42.21 22.74
C PRO A 275 5.76 -41.39 23.92
N ALA A 276 5.52 -41.85 25.15
CA ALA A 276 6.01 -41.21 26.38
C ALA A 276 7.54 -41.04 26.43
N SER A 277 8.31 -41.91 25.75
CA SER A 277 9.76 -41.78 25.60
C SER A 277 10.20 -40.57 24.77
N GLY A 278 9.29 -39.92 24.05
CA GLY A 278 9.57 -38.77 23.19
C GLY A 278 10.26 -39.13 21.86
N VAL A 279 10.57 -40.40 21.61
CA VAL A 279 11.23 -40.82 20.36
C VAL A 279 10.21 -40.91 19.23
N GLU A 280 10.36 -40.02 18.24
CA GLU A 280 9.44 -39.95 17.10
C GLU A 280 9.53 -41.19 16.19
N VAL A 281 8.36 -41.77 15.89
CA VAL A 281 8.22 -42.85 14.90
C VAL A 281 7.44 -42.30 13.71
N VAL A 282 8.05 -42.33 12.52
CA VAL A 282 7.56 -41.64 11.31
C VAL A 282 7.16 -42.65 10.24
N THR A 283 6.08 -42.40 9.50
CA THR A 283 5.69 -43.23 8.35
C THR A 283 6.71 -43.16 7.20
N ALA A 284 6.80 -44.23 6.40
CA ALA A 284 7.63 -44.24 5.20
C ALA A 284 7.08 -43.31 4.11
N ASP A 285 5.77 -43.38 3.85
CA ASP A 285 5.06 -42.57 2.85
C ASP A 285 4.28 -41.42 3.50
N ASP A 286 3.95 -40.41 2.69
CA ASP A 286 3.08 -39.32 3.11
C ASP A 286 1.63 -39.77 3.14
N LEU A 287 0.89 -39.30 4.14
CA LEU A 287 -0.56 -39.30 4.13
C LEU A 287 -1.03 -38.23 3.15
N VAL A 288 -1.76 -38.63 2.12
CA VAL A 288 -2.25 -37.75 1.07
C VAL A 288 -3.72 -37.43 1.34
N MET A 289 -4.07 -36.15 1.30
CA MET A 289 -5.44 -35.68 1.44
C MET A 289 -6.20 -35.83 0.12
N VAL A 290 -7.45 -36.28 0.18
CA VAL A 290 -8.33 -36.42 -0.99
C VAL A 290 -8.55 -35.05 -1.65
N ILE A 291 -8.45 -35.01 -2.98
CA ILE A 291 -8.85 -33.84 -3.78
C ILE A 291 -10.29 -33.98 -4.30
N PRO A 292 -11.06 -32.89 -4.35
CA PRO A 292 -12.37 -32.88 -4.99
C PRO A 292 -12.31 -33.12 -6.50
N THR A 293 -13.41 -33.58 -7.08
CA THR A 293 -13.66 -33.45 -8.52
C THR A 293 -14.65 -32.32 -8.74
N VAL A 294 -14.46 -31.50 -9.78
CA VAL A 294 -15.28 -30.32 -10.05
C VAL A 294 -15.78 -30.29 -11.48
N SER A 295 -17.04 -29.89 -11.65
CA SER A 295 -17.70 -29.59 -12.92
C SER A 295 -18.54 -28.34 -12.73
N VAL A 296 -18.37 -27.35 -13.61
CA VAL A 296 -18.95 -26.00 -13.43
C VAL A 296 -19.96 -25.71 -14.53
N THR A 297 -21.15 -25.22 -14.16
CA THR A 297 -22.16 -24.74 -15.09
C THR A 297 -22.88 -23.49 -14.55
N PRO A 298 -23.20 -22.48 -15.36
CA PRO A 298 -22.77 -22.28 -16.75
C PRO A 298 -21.29 -21.85 -16.87
N VAL A 299 -20.74 -21.93 -18.08
CA VAL A 299 -19.38 -21.42 -18.41
C VAL A 299 -19.37 -20.05 -19.09
N THR A 300 -20.55 -19.56 -19.50
CA THR A 300 -20.76 -18.21 -20.01
C THR A 300 -21.88 -17.56 -19.22
N LEU A 301 -21.61 -16.42 -18.61
CA LEU A 301 -22.50 -15.82 -17.63
C LEU A 301 -22.20 -14.33 -17.43
N LYS A 302 -23.11 -13.66 -16.73
CA LYS A 302 -22.88 -12.31 -16.24
C LYS A 302 -22.01 -12.34 -14.99
N ASN A 303 -21.20 -11.30 -14.80
CA ASN A 303 -20.63 -10.96 -13.50
C ASN A 303 -21.74 -10.88 -12.43
N GLY A 304 -21.45 -11.31 -11.20
CA GLY A 304 -22.42 -11.36 -10.11
C GLY A 304 -23.40 -12.54 -10.16
N GLN A 305 -23.45 -13.33 -11.25
CA GLN A 305 -24.25 -14.54 -11.30
C GLN A 305 -23.59 -15.71 -10.57
N ASP A 306 -24.42 -16.66 -10.15
CA ASP A 306 -23.93 -17.89 -9.55
C ASP A 306 -23.55 -18.93 -10.60
N ILE A 307 -22.45 -19.63 -10.35
CA ILE A 307 -22.14 -20.91 -10.97
C ILE A 307 -22.56 -22.05 -10.04
N THR A 308 -23.14 -23.09 -10.62
CA THR A 308 -23.33 -24.39 -9.95
C THR A 308 -22.08 -25.24 -10.17
N VAL A 309 -21.49 -25.71 -9.09
CA VAL A 309 -20.36 -26.63 -9.11
C VAL A 309 -20.84 -27.98 -8.61
N THR A 310 -20.72 -29.02 -9.44
CA THR A 310 -21.03 -30.40 -9.10
C THR A 310 -19.78 -31.27 -9.09
N GLY A 311 -19.81 -32.37 -8.36
CA GLY A 311 -18.67 -33.30 -8.30
C GLY A 311 -18.62 -34.16 -7.05
N THR A 312 -17.43 -34.34 -6.48
CA THR A 312 -17.20 -35.14 -5.27
C THR A 312 -16.34 -34.38 -4.27
N ASN A 313 -16.63 -34.59 -2.98
CA ASN A 313 -15.92 -33.97 -1.85
C ASN A 313 -15.82 -32.43 -1.92
N LEU A 314 -16.85 -31.77 -2.47
CA LEU A 314 -16.86 -30.30 -2.59
C LEU A 314 -16.94 -29.58 -1.24
N ASP A 315 -17.30 -30.29 -0.17
CA ASP A 315 -17.25 -29.83 1.22
C ASP A 315 -15.82 -29.52 1.72
N LEU A 316 -14.80 -29.97 0.98
CA LEU A 316 -13.39 -29.68 1.25
C LEU A 316 -12.93 -28.34 0.68
N ILE A 317 -13.71 -27.71 -0.22
CA ILE A 317 -13.37 -26.43 -0.83
C ILE A 317 -13.48 -25.35 0.22
N ASP A 318 -12.41 -24.58 0.39
CA ASP A 318 -12.34 -23.41 1.26
C ASP A 318 -12.77 -22.15 0.50
N HIS A 319 -12.19 -21.93 -0.68
CA HIS A 319 -12.55 -20.79 -1.53
C HIS A 319 -12.34 -21.05 -3.02
N VAL A 320 -12.84 -20.13 -3.84
CA VAL A 320 -12.81 -20.19 -5.30
C VAL A 320 -12.26 -18.89 -5.87
N VAL A 321 -11.30 -18.99 -6.78
CA VAL A 321 -10.63 -17.86 -7.44
C VAL A 321 -11.00 -17.83 -8.91
N PHE A 322 -11.45 -16.67 -9.39
CA PHE A 322 -11.85 -16.38 -10.76
C PHE A 322 -10.80 -15.54 -11.48
N GLY A 323 -10.94 -15.39 -12.80
CA GLY A 323 -10.05 -14.57 -13.63
C GLY A 323 -9.84 -13.16 -13.07
N GLY A 324 -8.59 -12.71 -13.09
CA GLY A 324 -8.17 -11.44 -12.45
C GLY A 324 -7.90 -11.56 -10.95
N ASP A 325 -7.63 -12.77 -10.45
CA ASP A 325 -7.39 -13.11 -9.04
C ASP A 325 -8.53 -12.66 -8.12
N LYS A 326 -9.78 -12.82 -8.58
CA LYS A 326 -10.98 -12.41 -7.84
C LYS A 326 -11.58 -13.58 -7.10
N GLN A 327 -11.65 -13.49 -5.77
CA GLN A 327 -12.24 -14.52 -4.93
C GLN A 327 -13.77 -14.44 -4.98
N GLY A 328 -14.43 -15.53 -5.35
CA GLY A 328 -15.89 -15.65 -5.32
C GLY A 328 -16.43 -16.11 -3.98
N THR A 329 -17.75 -16.07 -3.84
CA THR A 329 -18.45 -16.39 -2.59
C THR A 329 -19.16 -17.73 -2.71
N ILE A 330 -18.76 -18.71 -1.92
CA ILE A 330 -19.49 -19.97 -1.78
C ILE A 330 -20.74 -19.71 -0.93
N LYS A 331 -21.92 -20.04 -1.44
CA LYS A 331 -23.18 -19.86 -0.73
C LYS A 331 -23.40 -20.95 0.31
N ASP A 332 -24.09 -20.58 1.39
CA ASP A 332 -24.53 -21.50 2.43
C ASP A 332 -25.40 -22.63 1.87
N GLY A 333 -25.36 -23.79 2.51
CA GLY A 333 -26.14 -24.97 2.11
C GLY A 333 -25.48 -25.86 1.06
N GLY A 334 -24.18 -25.63 0.77
CA GLY A 334 -23.36 -26.53 -0.02
C GLY A 334 -23.27 -27.96 0.56
N THR A 335 -23.06 -28.93 -0.31
CA THR A 335 -22.92 -30.36 0.02
C THR A 335 -21.65 -30.93 -0.60
N ALA A 336 -21.28 -32.15 -0.20
CA ALA A 336 -20.14 -32.86 -0.79
C ALA A 336 -20.24 -33.09 -2.31
N THR A 337 -21.44 -32.97 -2.90
CA THR A 337 -21.65 -33.21 -4.34
C THR A 337 -22.10 -31.99 -5.13
N GLN A 338 -22.49 -30.90 -4.45
CA GLN A 338 -22.90 -29.67 -5.10
C GLN A 338 -22.69 -28.44 -4.21
N ILE A 339 -22.09 -27.39 -4.76
CA ILE A 339 -22.03 -26.05 -4.16
C ILE A 339 -22.47 -25.00 -5.18
N LEU A 340 -22.92 -23.85 -4.69
CA LEU A 340 -23.29 -22.69 -5.50
C LEU A 340 -22.30 -21.56 -5.18
N VAL A 341 -21.68 -20.98 -6.19
CA VAL A 341 -20.62 -19.98 -6.01
C VAL A 341 -20.98 -18.72 -6.79
N THR A 342 -21.06 -17.58 -6.12
CA THR A 342 -21.27 -16.29 -6.77
C THR A 342 -19.97 -15.79 -7.38
N VAL A 343 -20.01 -15.49 -8.68
CA VAL A 343 -18.88 -14.90 -9.40
C VAL A 343 -18.76 -13.41 -9.05
N PRO A 344 -17.55 -12.90 -8.75
CA PRO A 344 -17.34 -11.48 -8.46
C PRO A 344 -17.77 -10.55 -9.60
N ASP A 345 -18.24 -9.35 -9.23
CA ASP A 345 -18.71 -8.34 -10.19
C ASP A 345 -17.58 -7.82 -11.11
N ASP A 346 -16.34 -7.88 -10.64
CA ASP A 346 -15.14 -7.42 -11.32
C ASP A 346 -14.27 -8.56 -11.88
N ALA A 347 -14.77 -9.81 -11.86
CA ALA A 347 -14.10 -10.94 -12.48
C ALA A 347 -13.98 -10.74 -14.00
N VAL A 348 -12.85 -11.17 -14.56
CA VAL A 348 -12.62 -11.19 -16.01
C VAL A 348 -12.65 -12.62 -16.54
N ASP A 349 -12.62 -12.76 -17.86
CA ASP A 349 -12.45 -14.06 -18.52
C ASP A 349 -11.24 -14.80 -17.97
N GLY A 350 -11.40 -16.09 -17.68
CA GLY A 350 -10.30 -16.89 -17.17
C GLY A 350 -10.70 -18.22 -16.56
N VAL A 351 -9.69 -18.99 -16.21
CA VAL A 351 -9.82 -20.28 -15.53
C VAL A 351 -10.29 -20.05 -14.10
N VAL A 352 -11.32 -20.80 -13.67
CA VAL A 352 -11.72 -20.84 -12.27
C VAL A 352 -10.89 -21.87 -11.50
N THR A 353 -10.36 -21.50 -10.34
CA THR A 353 -9.52 -22.34 -9.48
C THR A 353 -10.21 -22.56 -8.15
N PHE A 354 -10.28 -23.80 -7.68
CA PHE A 354 -10.84 -24.18 -6.38
C PHE A 354 -9.70 -24.52 -5.44
N VAL A 355 -9.73 -23.97 -4.23
CA VAL A 355 -8.71 -24.22 -3.21
C VAL A 355 -9.36 -24.95 -2.04
N THR A 356 -8.76 -26.05 -1.61
CA THR A 356 -9.25 -26.82 -0.46
C THR A 356 -8.71 -26.29 0.86
N LYS A 357 -9.35 -26.66 1.97
CA LYS A 357 -8.84 -26.40 3.34
C LYS A 357 -7.46 -27.02 3.60
N ALA A 358 -7.05 -27.99 2.79
CA ALA A 358 -5.74 -28.62 2.82
C ALA A 358 -4.70 -27.92 1.91
N ASP A 359 -5.01 -26.71 1.41
CA ASP A 359 -4.22 -25.90 0.47
C ASP A 359 -3.92 -26.60 -0.87
N LYS A 360 -4.84 -27.46 -1.34
CA LYS A 360 -4.73 -28.05 -2.69
C LYS A 360 -5.52 -27.24 -3.69
N GLU A 361 -4.91 -27.00 -4.84
CA GLU A 361 -5.55 -26.31 -5.96
C GLU A 361 -6.12 -27.30 -6.98
N ILE A 362 -7.34 -27.01 -7.44
CA ILE A 362 -8.04 -27.77 -8.47
C ILE A 362 -8.44 -26.81 -9.59
N THR A 363 -7.96 -27.09 -10.79
CA THR A 363 -8.27 -26.30 -11.99
C THR A 363 -9.64 -26.67 -12.55
N GLY A 364 -10.55 -25.69 -12.65
CA GLY A 364 -11.84 -25.80 -13.32
C GLY A 364 -11.78 -25.40 -14.80
N PRO A 365 -12.93 -25.23 -15.48
CA PRO A 365 -12.98 -24.74 -16.84
C PRO A 365 -12.66 -23.24 -16.95
N ASN A 366 -12.42 -22.76 -18.17
CA ASN A 366 -12.39 -21.33 -18.46
C ASN A 366 -13.83 -20.77 -18.49
N LEU A 367 -14.06 -19.67 -17.79
CA LEU A 367 -15.31 -18.93 -17.80
C LEU A 367 -15.18 -17.69 -18.70
N THR A 368 -16.26 -17.37 -19.42
CA THR A 368 -16.38 -16.16 -20.25
C THR A 368 -17.48 -15.26 -19.71
N MET A 369 -17.15 -14.00 -19.46
CA MET A 369 -18.08 -12.99 -18.96
C MET A 369 -18.83 -12.33 -20.12
N ILE A 370 -20.14 -12.16 -19.95
CA ILE A 370 -20.98 -11.51 -20.96
C ILE A 370 -20.61 -10.03 -21.07
N VAL A 371 -20.35 -9.58 -22.30
CA VAL A 371 -20.12 -8.18 -22.64
C VAL A 371 -21.44 -7.52 -23.05
N PRO A 372 -21.80 -6.33 -22.51
CA PRO A 372 -23.01 -5.63 -22.91
C PRO A 372 -22.96 -5.19 -24.37
N ALA A 373 -24.12 -5.10 -25.02
CA ALA A 373 -24.24 -4.52 -26.35
C ALA A 373 -24.81 -3.11 -26.27
N PHE A 374 -24.11 -2.12 -26.85
CA PHE A 374 -24.60 -0.76 -27.01
C PHE A 374 -25.21 -0.60 -28.41
N SER A 375 -26.54 -0.70 -28.51
CA SER A 375 -27.24 -0.69 -29.80
C SER A 375 -27.56 0.72 -30.30
N SER A 376 -28.11 1.58 -29.43
CA SER A 376 -28.53 2.94 -29.79
C SER A 376 -28.71 3.83 -28.57
N PHE A 377 -28.91 5.12 -28.77
CA PHE A 377 -29.32 6.05 -27.73
C PHE A 377 -30.30 7.08 -28.28
N SER A 378 -31.17 7.60 -27.42
CA SER A 378 -32.17 8.62 -27.79
C SER A 378 -32.39 9.62 -26.66
N PRO A 379 -32.48 10.93 -26.96
CA PRO A 379 -32.25 11.54 -28.27
C PRO A 379 -30.77 11.47 -28.70
N THR A 380 -30.51 11.54 -30.02
CA THR A 380 -29.13 11.57 -30.57
C THR A 380 -28.45 12.94 -30.44
N SER A 381 -29.22 13.96 -30.06
CA SER A 381 -28.74 15.29 -29.76
C SER A 381 -29.48 15.84 -28.54
N ALA A 382 -28.74 16.39 -27.57
CA ALA A 382 -29.34 16.99 -26.39
C ALA A 382 -28.40 18.03 -25.76
N ARG A 383 -28.91 18.81 -24.80
CA ARG A 383 -28.12 19.76 -24.01
C ARG A 383 -27.50 19.08 -22.80
N ALA A 384 -26.56 19.73 -22.14
CA ALA A 384 -26.12 19.31 -20.81
C ALA A 384 -27.31 19.25 -19.83
N ASN A 385 -27.20 18.42 -18.78
CA ASN A 385 -28.22 18.19 -17.76
C ASN A 385 -29.55 17.61 -18.28
N THR A 386 -29.59 17.12 -19.52
CA THR A 386 -30.74 16.38 -20.06
C THR A 386 -30.51 14.88 -19.96
N ASN A 387 -31.60 14.10 -19.87
CA ASN A 387 -31.53 12.65 -19.84
C ASN A 387 -31.59 12.08 -21.26
N ILE A 388 -30.64 11.21 -21.59
CA ILE A 388 -30.68 10.31 -22.73
C ILE A 388 -30.96 8.88 -22.25
N THR A 389 -31.51 8.06 -23.13
CA THR A 389 -31.71 6.63 -22.89
C THR A 389 -30.83 5.84 -23.84
N ILE A 390 -29.89 5.08 -23.29
CA ILE A 390 -29.08 4.10 -24.01
C ILE A 390 -29.87 2.79 -24.06
N SER A 391 -29.96 2.17 -25.25
CA SER A 391 -30.65 0.91 -25.50
C SER A 391 -29.66 -0.15 -25.98
N GLY A 392 -29.86 -1.39 -25.55
CA GLY A 392 -28.87 -2.44 -25.71
C GLY A 392 -29.26 -3.79 -25.13
N THR A 393 -28.27 -4.63 -24.87
CA THR A 393 -28.40 -5.85 -24.06
C THR A 393 -27.38 -5.85 -22.93
N ASP A 394 -27.74 -6.50 -21.82
CA ASP A 394 -26.94 -6.65 -20.61
C ASP A 394 -26.43 -5.33 -20.03
N LEU A 395 -27.18 -4.24 -20.24
CA LEU A 395 -26.86 -2.90 -19.76
C LEU A 395 -26.93 -2.78 -18.23
N ASP A 396 -27.48 -3.78 -17.54
CA ASP A 396 -27.43 -3.91 -16.09
C ASP A 396 -25.99 -4.05 -15.56
N LEU A 397 -25.06 -4.49 -16.40
CA LEU A 397 -23.62 -4.63 -16.08
C LEU A 397 -22.84 -3.31 -16.11
N VAL A 398 -23.41 -2.26 -16.71
CA VAL A 398 -22.74 -0.97 -16.89
C VAL A 398 -22.61 -0.25 -15.55
N SER A 399 -21.38 0.14 -15.22
CA SER A 399 -21.03 0.89 -14.01
C SER A 399 -20.78 2.37 -14.27
N LYS A 400 -20.34 2.73 -15.48
CA LYS A 400 -20.06 4.11 -15.89
C LYS A 400 -20.49 4.37 -17.31
N VAL A 401 -20.83 5.63 -17.59
CA VAL A 401 -21.04 6.13 -18.95
C VAL A 401 -20.20 7.38 -19.13
N ILE A 402 -19.30 7.35 -20.10
CA ILE A 402 -18.29 8.38 -20.36
C ILE A 402 -18.65 9.08 -21.67
N PHE A 403 -18.78 10.40 -21.61
CA PHE A 403 -18.96 11.26 -22.79
C PHE A 403 -17.60 11.75 -23.30
N THR A 404 -17.58 12.15 -24.57
CA THR A 404 -16.40 12.76 -25.19
C THR A 404 -15.92 13.96 -24.37
N GLY A 405 -14.62 14.01 -24.07
CA GLY A 405 -14.03 14.91 -23.08
C GLY A 405 -13.67 14.25 -21.74
N GLY A 406 -13.99 12.96 -21.55
CA GLY A 406 -13.62 12.18 -20.37
C GLY A 406 -14.53 12.43 -19.16
N LEU A 407 -15.73 12.97 -19.39
CA LEU A 407 -16.68 13.30 -18.33
C LEU A 407 -17.69 12.17 -18.13
N GLU A 408 -17.89 11.77 -16.88
CA GLU A 408 -18.86 10.74 -16.51
C GLU A 408 -20.28 11.34 -16.45
N GLY A 409 -21.22 10.72 -17.17
CA GLY A 409 -22.64 11.00 -17.05
C GLY A 409 -23.26 10.29 -15.84
N THR A 410 -24.30 10.89 -15.28
CA THR A 410 -25.00 10.32 -14.11
C THR A 410 -25.96 9.22 -14.56
N ILE A 411 -25.74 7.99 -14.12
CA ILE A 411 -26.64 6.87 -14.38
C ILE A 411 -27.92 7.01 -13.54
N GLY A 412 -29.07 6.96 -14.21
CA GLY A 412 -30.40 6.89 -13.62
C GLY A 412 -30.96 5.48 -13.59
N THR A 413 -32.20 5.30 -14.04
CA THR A 413 -32.84 3.97 -14.11
C THR A 413 -32.07 3.04 -15.07
N ARG A 414 -31.81 1.82 -14.60
CA ARG A 414 -31.05 0.80 -15.32
C ARG A 414 -31.82 -0.52 -15.36
N THR A 415 -31.90 -1.12 -16.53
CA THR A 415 -32.41 -2.47 -16.78
C THR A 415 -31.44 -3.19 -17.72
N GLY A 416 -31.64 -4.49 -17.96
CA GLY A 416 -30.81 -5.22 -18.91
C GLY A 416 -30.88 -4.72 -20.36
N THR A 417 -31.89 -3.92 -20.73
CA THR A 417 -32.06 -3.44 -22.12
C THR A 417 -32.09 -1.92 -22.25
N SER A 418 -32.06 -1.18 -21.14
CA SER A 418 -32.17 0.28 -21.12
C SER A 418 -31.37 0.88 -19.97
N LEU A 419 -30.67 1.98 -20.24
CA LEU A 419 -29.88 2.73 -19.29
C LEU A 419 -30.14 4.23 -19.48
N ALA A 420 -30.82 4.85 -18.52
CA ALA A 420 -30.99 6.30 -18.49
C ALA A 420 -29.70 6.97 -17.99
N VAL A 421 -29.23 8.00 -18.69
CA VAL A 421 -28.01 8.75 -18.35
C VAL A 421 -28.27 10.24 -18.51
N THR A 422 -27.87 11.02 -17.50
CA THR A 422 -27.84 12.48 -17.61
C THR A 422 -26.53 12.94 -18.24
N VAL A 423 -26.62 13.77 -19.28
CA VAL A 423 -25.47 14.36 -19.98
C VAL A 423 -24.74 15.33 -19.04
N PRO A 424 -23.42 15.19 -18.79
CA PRO A 424 -22.70 16.05 -17.87
C PRO A 424 -22.42 17.44 -18.49
N VAL A 425 -22.27 18.45 -17.62
CA VAL A 425 -21.82 19.80 -18.02
C VAL A 425 -20.39 19.74 -18.55
N GLY A 426 -20.12 20.41 -19.67
CA GLY A 426 -18.81 20.42 -20.31
C GLY A 426 -18.53 19.21 -21.21
N ALA A 427 -19.51 18.33 -21.42
CA ALA A 427 -19.44 17.28 -22.44
C ALA A 427 -19.12 17.90 -23.81
N LYS A 428 -18.65 17.07 -24.75
CA LYS A 428 -18.44 17.46 -26.14
C LYS A 428 -19.19 16.53 -27.07
N THR A 429 -19.50 17.02 -28.28
CA THR A 429 -20.00 16.16 -29.36
C THR A 429 -19.00 15.05 -29.64
N GLY A 430 -19.50 13.82 -29.76
CA GLY A 430 -18.72 12.63 -30.07
C GLY A 430 -19.34 11.35 -29.49
N MET A 431 -18.62 10.24 -29.59
CA MET A 431 -19.07 8.94 -29.11
C MET A 431 -19.29 8.90 -27.59
N ILE A 432 -20.19 8.02 -27.16
CA ILE A 432 -20.44 7.67 -25.77
C ILE A 432 -19.81 6.30 -25.50
N THR A 433 -19.10 6.15 -24.39
CA THR A 433 -18.51 4.87 -23.96
C THR A 433 -19.22 4.39 -22.69
N ILE A 434 -19.69 3.14 -22.67
CA ILE A 434 -20.17 2.48 -21.45
C ILE A 434 -19.06 1.59 -20.91
N VAL A 435 -18.91 1.53 -19.58
CA VAL A 435 -17.87 0.74 -18.89
C VAL A 435 -18.52 -0.16 -17.85
N THR A 436 -18.26 -1.46 -17.91
CA THR A 436 -18.72 -2.45 -16.92
C THR A 436 -17.82 -2.47 -15.67
N MET A 437 -18.27 -3.12 -14.59
CA MET A 437 -17.50 -3.21 -13.33
C MET A 437 -16.14 -3.92 -13.50
N ASN A 438 -16.04 -4.88 -14.43
CA ASN A 438 -14.78 -5.55 -14.78
C ASN A 438 -13.90 -4.74 -15.75
N GLY A 439 -14.28 -3.50 -16.09
CA GLY A 439 -13.50 -2.60 -16.93
C GLY A 439 -13.67 -2.78 -18.44
N THR A 440 -14.63 -3.60 -18.89
CA THR A 440 -14.92 -3.73 -20.33
C THR A 440 -15.56 -2.45 -20.85
N GLU A 441 -14.99 -1.89 -21.92
CA GLU A 441 -15.50 -0.68 -22.58
C GLU A 441 -16.23 -1.02 -23.88
N VAL A 442 -17.40 -0.42 -24.08
CA VAL A 442 -18.18 -0.53 -25.31
C VAL A 442 -18.57 0.87 -25.78
N VAL A 443 -18.26 1.19 -27.04
CA VAL A 443 -18.47 2.51 -27.63
C VAL A 443 -19.73 2.52 -28.49
N SER A 444 -20.45 3.64 -28.50
CA SER A 444 -21.59 3.84 -29.38
C SER A 444 -21.21 3.74 -30.86
N ALA A 445 -22.17 3.39 -31.72
CA ALA A 445 -21.94 3.31 -33.16
C ALA A 445 -21.95 4.69 -33.88
N ILE A 446 -22.56 5.69 -33.26
CA ILE A 446 -22.69 7.06 -33.79
C ILE A 446 -22.37 8.09 -32.71
N ASP A 447 -22.01 9.30 -33.14
CA ASP A 447 -21.76 10.43 -32.25
C ASP A 447 -23.05 10.94 -31.60
N PHE A 448 -22.96 11.29 -30.32
CA PHE A 448 -23.94 12.13 -29.65
C PHE A 448 -23.64 13.60 -29.95
N THR A 449 -24.64 14.35 -30.42
CA THR A 449 -24.49 15.78 -30.70
C THR A 449 -24.86 16.59 -29.47
N LEU A 450 -23.89 17.28 -28.87
CA LEU A 450 -24.19 18.24 -27.81
C LEU A 450 -24.77 19.50 -28.43
N LEU A 451 -25.99 19.84 -28.05
CA LEU A 451 -26.65 21.07 -28.47
C LEU A 451 -26.24 22.22 -27.56
N ALA A 452 -25.88 23.35 -28.17
CA ALA A 452 -25.59 24.55 -27.42
C ALA A 452 -26.85 25.10 -26.72
N ASN A 453 -26.67 25.69 -25.56
CA ASN A 453 -27.67 26.37 -24.75
C ASN A 453 -27.42 27.88 -24.69
N LEU A 454 -27.01 28.46 -25.82
CA LEU A 454 -26.75 29.89 -25.90
C LEU A 454 -28.04 30.70 -25.66
N PRO A 455 -27.96 31.82 -24.91
CA PRO A 455 -29.06 32.75 -24.80
C PRO A 455 -29.47 33.28 -26.18
N THR A 456 -30.77 33.47 -26.39
CA THR A 456 -31.25 34.11 -27.62
C THR A 456 -31.32 35.61 -27.41
N PHE A 457 -30.66 36.38 -28.28
CA PHE A 457 -30.84 37.83 -28.32
C PHE A 457 -32.25 38.19 -28.77
N GLY A 458 -32.85 39.19 -28.12
CA GLY A 458 -34.07 39.85 -28.54
C GLY A 458 -33.80 41.24 -29.11
N SER A 459 -33.31 42.15 -28.26
CA SER A 459 -32.98 43.53 -28.64
C SER A 459 -32.05 44.21 -27.65
N TYR A 460 -31.43 45.30 -28.07
CA TYR A 460 -30.93 46.33 -27.16
C TYR A 460 -32.07 47.34 -26.88
N SER A 461 -32.17 47.86 -25.67
CA SER A 461 -33.10 48.97 -25.39
C SER A 461 -32.54 50.31 -25.87
N GLU A 462 -31.22 50.43 -25.91
CA GLU A 462 -30.47 51.60 -26.34
C GLU A 462 -29.95 51.43 -27.78
N PHE A 463 -29.86 52.52 -28.53
CA PHE A 463 -29.36 52.51 -29.92
C PHE A 463 -27.82 52.48 -30.02
N ARG A 464 -27.12 52.79 -28.92
CA ARG A 464 -25.66 52.69 -28.79
C ARG A 464 -25.25 52.36 -27.35
N GLY A 465 -24.07 51.78 -27.19
CA GLY A 465 -23.42 51.60 -25.90
C GLY A 465 -22.56 52.80 -25.53
N GLU A 466 -23.06 53.65 -24.63
CA GLU A 466 -22.29 54.80 -24.12
C GLU A 466 -21.39 54.37 -22.94
N PRO A 467 -20.07 54.62 -22.98
CA PRO A 467 -19.17 54.30 -21.87
C PRO A 467 -19.68 54.86 -20.53
N GLY A 468 -19.75 53.99 -19.51
CA GLY A 468 -20.23 54.34 -18.17
C GLY A 468 -21.76 54.39 -18.00
N LYS A 469 -22.55 54.19 -19.06
CA LYS A 469 -24.02 54.08 -18.97
C LYS A 469 -24.47 52.62 -19.00
N ILE A 470 -25.71 52.38 -18.57
CA ILE A 470 -26.34 51.06 -18.66
C ILE A 470 -26.74 50.79 -20.11
N LEU A 471 -26.37 49.61 -20.59
CA LEU A 471 -26.89 48.96 -21.79
C LEU A 471 -27.80 47.81 -21.34
N THR A 472 -29.03 47.79 -21.84
CA THR A 472 -30.02 46.76 -21.56
C THR A 472 -30.11 45.78 -22.73
N ILE A 473 -29.79 44.52 -22.45
CA ILE A 473 -29.89 43.40 -23.40
C ILE A 473 -31.13 42.59 -23.05
N ASN A 474 -32.10 42.53 -23.96
CA ASN A 474 -33.31 41.74 -23.83
C ASN A 474 -33.17 40.43 -24.62
N GLY A 475 -33.76 39.34 -24.13
CA GLY A 475 -33.60 38.02 -24.74
C GLY A 475 -34.35 36.91 -24.02
N THR A 476 -33.87 35.68 -24.16
CA THR A 476 -34.31 34.53 -23.34
C THR A 476 -33.10 33.71 -22.89
N ASN A 477 -33.24 32.97 -21.80
CA ASN A 477 -32.17 32.19 -21.15
C ASN A 477 -30.96 33.05 -20.73
N LEU A 478 -31.16 34.34 -20.44
CA LEU A 478 -30.09 35.26 -20.10
C LEU A 478 -29.49 35.03 -18.70
N LEU A 479 -30.13 34.21 -17.86
CA LEU A 479 -29.51 33.74 -16.62
C LEU A 479 -28.31 32.80 -16.86
N LEU A 480 -28.22 32.19 -18.05
CA LEU A 480 -27.10 31.33 -18.41
C LEU A 480 -25.81 32.11 -18.66
N VAL A 481 -25.89 33.41 -18.99
CA VAL A 481 -24.72 34.27 -19.19
C VAL A 481 -23.91 34.32 -17.91
N LYS A 482 -22.65 33.90 -17.94
CA LYS A 482 -21.69 34.08 -16.87
C LYS A 482 -20.96 35.41 -17.01
N GLU A 483 -20.53 35.74 -18.23
CA GLU A 483 -19.69 36.90 -18.50
C GLU A 483 -20.08 37.56 -19.84
N LEU A 484 -19.95 38.88 -19.89
CA LEU A 484 -20.07 39.68 -21.13
C LEU A 484 -18.73 40.36 -21.39
N ILE A 485 -18.24 40.29 -22.62
CA ILE A 485 -16.95 40.83 -23.04
C ILE A 485 -17.22 41.80 -24.19
N PHE A 486 -16.94 43.08 -23.96
CA PHE A 486 -17.12 44.18 -24.90
C PHE A 486 -15.94 44.29 -25.89
N PRO A 487 -16.11 45.05 -26.99
CA PRO A 487 -15.04 45.31 -27.97
C PRO A 487 -13.74 45.80 -27.32
N GLY A 488 -12.60 45.32 -27.84
CA GLY A 488 -11.29 45.48 -27.19
C GLY A 488 -10.96 44.38 -26.18
N ASN A 489 -11.79 43.33 -26.10
CA ASN A 489 -11.68 42.23 -25.13
C ASN A 489 -11.79 42.72 -23.68
N VAL A 490 -12.69 43.67 -23.45
CA VAL A 490 -12.91 44.32 -22.15
C VAL A 490 -14.08 43.62 -21.43
N PRO A 491 -13.84 42.87 -20.35
CA PRO A 491 -14.92 42.21 -19.62
C PRO A 491 -15.78 43.23 -18.88
N ALA A 492 -17.08 42.97 -18.83
CA ALA A 492 -18.01 43.75 -18.05
C ALA A 492 -17.80 43.49 -16.55
N THR A 493 -17.61 44.55 -15.78
CA THR A 493 -17.34 44.44 -14.33
C THR A 493 -18.48 44.96 -13.47
N ALA A 494 -19.47 45.64 -14.06
CA ALA A 494 -20.60 46.21 -13.34
C ALA A 494 -21.92 45.89 -14.05
N TYR A 495 -22.89 45.42 -13.26
CA TYR A 495 -24.20 44.96 -13.73
C TYR A 495 -25.33 45.62 -12.93
N GLY A 496 -26.47 45.83 -13.59
CA GLY A 496 -27.74 46.20 -12.96
C GLY A 496 -28.62 44.98 -12.72
N VAL A 497 -29.89 45.09 -13.12
CA VAL A 497 -30.86 43.99 -13.06
C VAL A 497 -30.50 42.87 -14.04
N LYS A 498 -30.51 41.64 -13.55
CA LYS A 498 -30.36 40.43 -14.36
C LYS A 498 -31.50 39.46 -14.09
N THR A 499 -32.25 39.14 -15.13
CA THR A 499 -33.34 38.15 -15.14
C THR A 499 -33.15 37.21 -16.33
N ASP A 500 -34.05 36.24 -16.49
CA ASP A 500 -34.00 35.30 -17.60
C ASP A 500 -34.24 35.95 -18.97
N THR A 501 -34.88 37.12 -18.98
CA THR A 501 -35.23 37.84 -20.21
C THR A 501 -34.52 39.17 -20.36
N ARG A 502 -33.65 39.54 -19.41
CA ARG A 502 -33.01 40.86 -19.38
C ARG A 502 -31.65 40.86 -18.67
N ILE A 503 -30.67 41.53 -19.24
CA ILE A 503 -29.41 41.91 -18.57
C ILE A 503 -29.23 43.42 -18.71
N GLU A 504 -29.16 44.13 -17.59
CA GLU A 504 -28.58 45.47 -17.52
C GLU A 504 -27.09 45.34 -17.21
N VAL A 505 -26.26 45.94 -18.03
CA VAL A 505 -24.80 45.93 -17.87
C VAL A 505 -24.25 47.33 -18.12
N TYR A 506 -23.30 47.78 -17.31
CA TYR A 506 -22.61 49.03 -17.58
C TYR A 506 -21.60 48.82 -18.70
N VAL A 507 -21.63 49.68 -19.71
CA VAL A 507 -20.62 49.70 -20.77
C VAL A 507 -19.28 50.11 -20.15
N PRO A 508 -18.20 49.32 -20.28
CA PRO A 508 -16.89 49.67 -19.75
C PRO A 508 -16.39 51.02 -20.26
N MET A 509 -15.68 51.77 -19.41
CA MET A 509 -15.15 53.10 -19.78
C MET A 509 -14.08 53.04 -20.88
N ASP A 510 -13.34 51.93 -20.93
CA ASP A 510 -12.24 51.62 -21.84
C ASP A 510 -12.66 50.73 -23.02
N VAL A 511 -13.98 50.58 -23.27
CA VAL A 511 -14.48 49.87 -24.45
C VAL A 511 -13.88 50.48 -25.73
N THR A 512 -13.45 49.63 -26.66
CA THR A 512 -12.99 50.11 -27.96
C THR A 512 -14.15 50.79 -28.69
N ARG A 513 -13.96 52.05 -29.07
CA ARG A 513 -14.97 52.86 -29.75
C ARG A 513 -15.18 52.40 -31.19
N GLY A 514 -16.40 52.57 -31.70
CA GLY A 514 -16.79 52.12 -33.03
C GLY A 514 -17.89 51.07 -32.99
N TYR A 515 -18.24 50.54 -34.15
CA TYR A 515 -19.14 49.40 -34.25
C TYR A 515 -18.42 48.13 -33.77
N GLY A 516 -19.10 47.33 -32.95
CA GLY A 516 -18.59 46.05 -32.50
C GLY A 516 -19.65 45.18 -31.87
N THR A 517 -19.29 43.95 -31.56
CA THR A 517 -20.18 42.94 -30.95
C THR A 517 -19.76 42.65 -29.51
N ILE A 518 -20.75 42.36 -28.65
CA ILE A 518 -20.49 41.85 -27.30
C ILE A 518 -20.42 40.32 -27.36
N ARG A 519 -19.32 39.75 -26.87
CA ARG A 519 -19.19 38.30 -26.67
C ARG A 519 -19.80 37.91 -25.33
N LEU A 520 -20.41 36.72 -25.26
CA LEU A 520 -20.92 36.13 -24.03
C LEU A 520 -20.24 34.79 -23.75
N LEU A 521 -20.06 34.48 -22.48
CA LEU A 521 -19.67 33.15 -21.99
C LEU A 521 -20.78 32.66 -21.04
N THR A 522 -21.27 31.43 -21.20
CA THR A 522 -22.27 30.86 -20.28
C THR A 522 -21.63 30.16 -19.08
N TYR A 523 -22.42 29.88 -18.04
CA TYR A 523 -21.97 29.04 -16.91
C TYR A 523 -21.60 27.61 -17.35
N GLU A 524 -22.13 27.14 -18.48
CA GLU A 524 -21.85 25.84 -19.08
C GLU A 524 -20.59 25.88 -19.99
N GLY A 525 -19.96 27.04 -20.14
CA GLY A 525 -18.71 27.22 -20.89
C GLY A 525 -18.90 27.49 -22.39
N GLU A 526 -20.11 27.85 -22.81
CA GLU A 526 -20.43 28.11 -24.21
C GLU A 526 -20.18 29.57 -24.56
N GLU A 527 -19.60 29.84 -25.74
CA GLU A 527 -19.36 31.19 -26.23
C GLU A 527 -20.39 31.59 -27.29
N GLY A 528 -20.83 32.84 -27.24
CA GLY A 528 -21.73 33.44 -28.23
C GLY A 528 -21.40 34.90 -28.48
N ILE A 529 -22.06 35.49 -29.47
CA ILE A 529 -21.98 36.92 -29.78
C ILE A 529 -23.38 37.50 -29.88
N PHE A 530 -23.55 38.72 -29.39
CA PHE A 530 -24.73 39.54 -29.66
C PHE A 530 -24.54 40.38 -30.92
N PRO A 531 -25.63 40.84 -31.56
CA PRO A 531 -25.55 41.69 -32.74
C PRO A 531 -24.71 42.94 -32.53
N GLU A 532 -24.18 43.46 -33.62
CA GLU A 532 -23.33 44.64 -33.62
C GLU A 532 -24.10 45.91 -33.21
N ILE A 533 -23.46 46.78 -32.42
CA ILE A 533 -23.95 48.11 -32.07
C ILE A 533 -22.77 49.08 -31.99
N PHE A 534 -23.04 50.37 -32.08
CA PHE A 534 -22.01 51.38 -31.88
C PHE A 534 -21.68 51.55 -30.40
N PHE A 535 -20.38 51.62 -30.06
CA PHE A 535 -19.87 51.98 -28.75
C PHE A 535 -19.18 53.34 -28.79
N GLY A 536 -19.75 54.33 -28.08
CA GLY A 536 -19.21 55.68 -28.04
C GLY A 536 -20.27 56.74 -27.73
N ALA A 537 -19.78 57.93 -27.39
CA ALA A 537 -20.56 59.13 -27.12
C ALA A 537 -19.64 60.37 -27.28
N THR A 538 -20.14 61.54 -26.90
CA THR A 538 -19.28 62.69 -26.62
C THR A 538 -18.51 62.49 -25.32
N ASP A 539 -17.27 62.98 -25.32
CA ASP A 539 -16.40 63.04 -24.15
C ASP A 539 -16.76 64.26 -23.31
N PRO A 540 -16.72 64.15 -21.97
CA PRO A 540 -16.83 65.33 -21.13
C PRO A 540 -15.69 66.30 -21.42
N ILE A 541 -15.99 67.60 -21.38
CA ILE A 541 -14.96 68.65 -21.51
C ILE A 541 -14.19 68.72 -20.18
N VAL A 542 -12.91 68.32 -20.20
CA VAL A 542 -12.06 68.25 -18.99
C VAL A 542 -11.48 69.62 -18.62
N ASP A 543 -10.95 70.36 -19.61
CA ASP A 543 -10.35 71.68 -19.41
C ASP A 543 -10.93 72.70 -20.41
N PRO A 544 -11.88 73.54 -19.99
CA PRO A 544 -12.46 74.58 -20.84
C PRO A 544 -11.45 75.63 -21.33
N SER A 545 -10.29 75.78 -20.69
CA SER A 545 -9.27 76.76 -21.12
C SER A 545 -8.53 76.36 -22.40
N LEU A 546 -8.62 75.08 -22.78
CA LEU A 546 -8.07 74.52 -24.01
C LEU A 546 -9.10 74.47 -25.16
N MET A 547 -10.28 75.04 -24.94
CA MET A 547 -11.30 75.18 -25.99
C MET A 547 -10.78 76.12 -27.09
N ILE A 548 -10.92 75.69 -28.35
CA ILE A 548 -10.64 76.50 -29.53
C ILE A 548 -11.92 77.20 -29.96
N ASN A 549 -13.01 76.45 -30.09
CA ASN A 549 -14.31 77.00 -30.44
C ASN A 549 -15.44 76.08 -29.95
N ASN A 550 -16.37 76.65 -29.18
CA ASN A 550 -17.62 76.01 -28.75
C ASN A 550 -18.86 76.71 -29.34
N PHE A 551 -18.66 77.65 -30.28
CA PHE A 551 -19.69 78.37 -31.01
C PHE A 551 -20.68 79.19 -30.17
N GLU A 552 -20.43 79.34 -28.87
CA GLU A 552 -21.21 80.20 -27.99
C GLU A 552 -20.87 81.67 -28.21
N VAL A 553 -21.87 82.54 -28.15
CA VAL A 553 -21.66 83.99 -28.32
C VAL A 553 -21.14 84.58 -27.01
N GLY A 554 -19.86 84.96 -27.02
CA GLY A 554 -19.16 85.58 -25.88
C GLY A 554 -19.64 86.99 -25.55
N THR A 555 -19.12 87.56 -24.45
CA THR A 555 -19.44 88.94 -24.05
C THR A 555 -18.85 90.01 -24.99
N ASP A 556 -17.88 89.63 -25.82
CA ASP A 556 -17.30 90.42 -26.89
C ASP A 556 -18.12 90.38 -28.19
N GLY A 557 -19.17 89.54 -28.23
CA GLY A 557 -20.05 89.38 -29.38
C GLY A 557 -19.42 88.62 -30.55
N HIS A 558 -18.29 87.95 -30.35
CA HIS A 558 -17.70 87.08 -31.36
C HIS A 558 -18.61 85.87 -31.59
N ASP A 559 -18.88 85.56 -32.85
CA ASP A 559 -19.63 84.39 -33.29
C ASP A 559 -19.09 83.84 -34.62
N LEU A 560 -19.63 82.70 -35.05
CA LEU A 560 -19.21 82.03 -36.29
C LEU A 560 -19.37 82.90 -37.56
N SER A 561 -20.19 83.95 -37.54
CA SER A 561 -20.34 84.81 -38.73
C SER A 561 -19.07 85.59 -39.07
N TRP A 562 -18.18 85.81 -38.09
CA TRP A 562 -16.88 86.46 -38.28
C TRP A 562 -15.86 85.49 -38.89
N ASP A 563 -16.07 84.18 -38.71
CA ASP A 563 -15.15 83.12 -39.09
C ASP A 563 -15.63 82.29 -40.31
N ASN A 564 -16.79 82.59 -40.87
CA ASN A 564 -17.36 81.88 -42.02
C ASN A 564 -16.79 82.34 -43.37
N TRP A 565 -15.47 82.23 -43.55
CA TRP A 565 -14.77 82.74 -44.74
C TRP A 565 -15.19 82.08 -46.06
N GLY A 566 -15.60 80.80 -46.02
CA GLY A 566 -16.02 80.06 -47.21
C GLY A 566 -17.52 80.08 -47.48
N GLY A 567 -18.34 80.68 -46.60
CA GLY A 567 -19.80 80.66 -46.71
C GLY A 567 -20.41 79.26 -46.63
N ALA A 568 -19.69 78.30 -46.06
CA ALA A 568 -20.05 76.88 -46.08
C ALA A 568 -20.87 76.43 -44.86
N VAL A 569 -20.89 77.26 -43.82
CA VAL A 569 -21.51 76.96 -42.53
C VAL A 569 -22.37 78.11 -42.03
N GLU A 570 -23.18 77.84 -41.02
CA GLU A 570 -23.95 78.81 -40.24
C GLU A 570 -23.96 78.43 -38.76
N LEU A 571 -24.38 79.37 -37.91
CA LEU A 571 -24.59 79.09 -36.50
C LEU A 571 -25.96 78.44 -36.29
N GLY A 572 -25.98 77.18 -35.87
CA GLY A 572 -27.19 76.47 -35.48
C GLY A 572 -27.42 76.54 -33.98
N ASN A 573 -28.68 76.51 -33.55
CA ASN A 573 -29.07 76.56 -32.14
C ASN A 573 -30.33 75.74 -31.81
N ASP A 574 -30.72 74.81 -32.70
CA ASP A 574 -31.89 73.95 -32.47
C ASP A 574 -31.63 73.01 -31.28
N PRO A 575 -32.39 73.12 -30.17
CA PRO A 575 -32.22 72.26 -29.00
C PRO A 575 -32.47 70.77 -29.28
N ALA A 576 -33.13 70.42 -30.39
CA ALA A 576 -33.33 69.03 -30.79
C ALA A 576 -32.05 68.40 -31.36
N ILE A 577 -31.09 69.23 -31.81
CA ILE A 577 -29.81 68.79 -32.37
C ILE A 577 -28.67 69.12 -31.40
N ALA A 578 -28.67 70.27 -30.74
CA ALA A 578 -27.57 70.75 -29.92
C ALA A 578 -27.17 69.78 -28.79
N ILE A 579 -25.86 69.64 -28.54
CA ILE A 579 -25.33 69.05 -27.30
C ILE A 579 -25.17 70.09 -26.20
N SER A 580 -24.79 71.31 -26.56
CA SER A 580 -24.69 72.46 -25.66
C SER A 580 -24.90 73.73 -26.47
N GLY A 581 -26.03 74.41 -26.29
CA GLY A 581 -26.31 75.73 -26.90
C GLY A 581 -26.14 75.78 -28.42
N ASN A 582 -25.20 76.58 -28.88
CA ASN A 582 -24.94 76.81 -30.30
C ASN A 582 -23.92 75.81 -30.87
N TYR A 583 -23.99 75.56 -32.17
CA TYR A 583 -23.06 74.69 -32.88
C TYR A 583 -22.83 75.17 -34.32
N MET A 584 -21.76 74.70 -34.94
CA MET A 584 -21.52 74.92 -36.36
C MET A 584 -22.37 73.96 -37.20
N HIS A 585 -23.16 74.47 -38.14
CA HIS A 585 -23.98 73.70 -39.07
C HIS A 585 -23.53 73.93 -40.51
N GLY A 586 -23.31 72.88 -41.30
CA GLY A 586 -23.04 73.04 -42.73
C GLY A 586 -24.30 73.43 -43.52
N VAL A 587 -24.14 74.27 -44.56
CA VAL A 587 -25.29 74.77 -45.35
C VAL A 587 -25.23 74.43 -46.84
N LEU A 588 -24.11 73.90 -47.33
CA LEU A 588 -23.95 73.57 -48.74
C LEU A 588 -24.48 72.16 -49.03
N SER A 589 -25.53 72.07 -49.84
CA SER A 589 -26.13 70.78 -50.22
C SER A 589 -25.35 69.99 -51.27
N ALA A 590 -24.39 70.64 -51.95
CA ALA A 590 -23.48 70.04 -52.92
C ALA A 590 -22.19 70.86 -53.00
N LEU A 591 -21.21 70.50 -52.17
CA LEU A 591 -19.86 71.07 -52.21
C LEU A 591 -18.97 70.23 -53.14
N ASN A 592 -18.30 70.87 -54.09
CA ASN A 592 -17.27 70.29 -54.94
C ASN A 592 -16.08 71.24 -55.03
N GLY A 593 -14.86 70.74 -54.90
CA GLY A 593 -13.63 71.52 -54.87
C GLY A 593 -13.16 71.89 -53.46
N TRP A 594 -12.28 72.90 -53.38
CA TRP A 594 -11.68 73.38 -52.14
C TRP A 594 -12.51 74.52 -51.53
N THR A 595 -12.79 74.46 -50.22
CA THR A 595 -13.56 75.47 -49.49
C THR A 595 -13.10 75.57 -48.03
N PHE A 596 -13.12 76.79 -47.48
CA PHE A 596 -13.06 77.00 -46.02
C PHE A 596 -14.39 76.56 -45.39
N ILE A 597 -14.32 75.62 -44.44
CA ILE A 597 -15.44 75.34 -43.55
C ILE A 597 -15.57 76.48 -42.55
N TRP A 598 -14.47 76.87 -41.91
CA TRP A 598 -14.36 78.10 -41.13
C TRP A 598 -12.89 78.53 -41.05
N GLY A 599 -12.64 79.81 -40.77
CA GLY A 599 -11.29 80.35 -40.63
C GLY A 599 -11.29 81.61 -39.78
N CYS A 600 -10.23 81.79 -38.99
CA CYS A 600 -10.07 82.90 -38.06
C CYS A 600 -8.61 83.35 -38.02
N ASN A 601 -8.38 84.67 -38.01
CA ASN A 601 -7.05 85.26 -37.82
C ASN A 601 -7.03 86.38 -36.77
N HIS A 602 -8.15 86.70 -36.14
CA HIS A 602 -8.25 87.75 -35.12
C HIS A 602 -8.17 87.18 -33.69
N ASP A 603 -8.01 88.04 -32.68
CA ASP A 603 -7.64 87.62 -31.31
C ASP A 603 -8.84 87.19 -30.44
N GLN A 604 -10.06 87.48 -30.86
CA GLN A 604 -11.30 87.15 -30.12
C GLN A 604 -11.56 85.64 -30.03
N MET A 605 -11.11 84.86 -31.01
CA MET A 605 -11.21 83.40 -30.94
C MET A 605 -10.04 82.84 -30.11
N PRO A 606 -10.30 81.98 -29.12
CA PRO A 606 -9.25 81.30 -28.36
C PRO A 606 -8.27 80.53 -29.26
N LYS A 607 -6.97 80.81 -29.10
CA LYS A 607 -5.86 80.11 -29.78
C LYS A 607 -4.92 79.52 -28.73
N PRO A 608 -5.36 78.51 -27.95
CA PRO A 608 -4.53 77.93 -26.89
C PRO A 608 -3.22 77.38 -27.47
N SER A 609 -2.09 77.78 -26.89
CA SER A 609 -0.77 77.27 -27.28
C SER A 609 -0.46 75.99 -26.49
N VAL A 610 -0.32 74.87 -27.20
CA VAL A 610 -0.14 73.53 -26.61
C VAL A 610 1.03 72.79 -27.25
N THR A 611 1.57 71.82 -26.54
CA THR A 611 2.58 70.88 -27.05
C THR A 611 1.90 69.75 -27.82
N LYS A 612 2.32 69.48 -29.06
CA LYS A 612 1.71 68.39 -29.86
C LYS A 612 1.93 67.00 -29.26
N ALA A 613 3.00 66.82 -28.50
CA ALA A 613 3.33 65.54 -27.86
C ALA A 613 2.34 65.16 -26.76
N ASP A 614 1.82 66.14 -26.01
CA ASP A 614 1.06 65.94 -24.77
C ASP A 614 -0.45 66.15 -24.92
N HIS A 615 -0.93 66.46 -26.13
CA HIS A 615 -2.32 66.79 -26.37
C HIS A 615 -2.94 66.03 -27.55
N TYR A 616 -4.23 65.75 -27.43
CA TYR A 616 -5.13 65.41 -28.53
C TYR A 616 -5.83 66.68 -29.04
N LEU A 617 -6.19 66.69 -30.32
CA LEU A 617 -7.28 67.54 -30.83
C LEU A 617 -8.57 66.75 -30.78
N LYS A 618 -9.60 67.32 -30.17
CA LYS A 618 -10.93 66.72 -30.05
C LYS A 618 -11.98 67.66 -30.59
N MET A 619 -13.02 67.08 -31.17
CA MET A 619 -14.22 67.81 -31.57
C MET A 619 -15.42 66.88 -31.48
N ASP A 620 -16.56 67.44 -31.10
CA ASP A 620 -17.81 66.70 -31.09
C ASP A 620 -18.46 66.88 -32.45
N VAL A 621 -18.87 65.79 -33.07
CA VAL A 621 -19.38 65.77 -34.45
C VAL A 621 -20.66 64.95 -34.51
N ASN A 622 -21.63 65.46 -35.25
CA ASN A 622 -22.81 64.72 -35.67
C ASN A 622 -22.99 64.86 -37.19
N ILE A 623 -23.06 63.73 -37.89
CA ILE A 623 -23.25 63.66 -39.35
C ILE A 623 -24.55 62.89 -39.60
N THR A 624 -25.64 63.64 -39.80
CA THR A 624 -26.98 63.09 -39.99
C THR A 624 -27.28 62.69 -41.43
N ARG A 625 -26.43 63.15 -42.37
CA ARG A 625 -26.46 62.80 -43.79
C ARG A 625 -25.11 62.22 -44.17
N PRO A 626 -25.02 60.93 -44.52
CA PRO A 626 -23.73 60.32 -44.80
C PRO A 626 -23.00 61.02 -45.94
N PHE A 627 -21.72 61.32 -45.73
CA PHE A 627 -20.83 61.79 -46.79
C PHE A 627 -20.46 60.61 -47.68
N ALA A 628 -20.72 60.69 -48.98
CA ALA A 628 -20.50 59.58 -49.89
C ALA A 628 -19.03 59.12 -49.93
N ALA A 629 -18.83 57.85 -50.32
CA ALA A 629 -17.50 57.33 -50.60
C ALA A 629 -16.77 58.17 -51.65
N GLY A 630 -15.47 58.39 -51.46
CA GLY A 630 -14.64 59.20 -52.38
C GLY A 630 -14.72 60.72 -52.15
N THR A 631 -15.46 61.16 -51.14
CA THR A 631 -15.29 62.52 -50.60
C THR A 631 -13.87 62.71 -50.07
N GLY A 632 -13.31 63.91 -50.21
CA GLY A 632 -11.94 64.16 -49.75
C GLY A 632 -11.84 64.45 -48.26
N SER A 633 -10.63 64.77 -47.78
CA SER A 633 -10.32 64.94 -46.37
C SER A 633 -10.54 66.37 -45.86
N PHE A 634 -10.92 66.46 -44.58
CA PHE A 634 -10.89 67.70 -43.82
C PHE A 634 -9.46 68.01 -43.43
N VAL A 635 -9.08 69.28 -43.52
CA VAL A 635 -7.77 69.78 -43.14
C VAL A 635 -7.96 70.81 -42.05
N MET A 636 -7.40 70.56 -40.88
CA MET A 636 -7.38 71.52 -39.77
C MET A 636 -6.17 72.44 -39.92
N LYS A 637 -6.40 73.74 -39.82
CA LYS A 637 -5.36 74.76 -39.79
C LYS A 637 -5.13 75.20 -38.35
N LEU A 638 -3.91 75.01 -37.85
CA LEU A 638 -3.51 75.37 -36.48
C LEU A 638 -2.26 76.26 -36.54
N GLY A 639 -2.41 77.52 -36.16
CA GLY A 639 -1.29 78.48 -36.11
C GLY A 639 -0.59 78.67 -37.45
N GLY A 640 -1.34 78.62 -38.55
CA GLY A 640 -0.83 78.70 -39.93
C GLY A 640 -0.37 77.38 -40.55
N THR A 641 -0.37 76.27 -39.79
CA THR A 641 0.02 74.94 -40.29
C THR A 641 -1.21 74.11 -40.64
N ASP A 642 -1.22 73.48 -41.81
CA ASP A 642 -2.29 72.58 -42.25
C ASP A 642 -1.97 71.13 -41.87
N ILE A 643 -2.94 70.45 -41.24
CA ILE A 643 -2.91 69.01 -40.98
C ILE A 643 -4.13 68.35 -41.60
N ASP A 644 -3.89 67.29 -42.37
CA ASP A 644 -4.96 66.44 -42.90
C ASP A 644 -5.50 65.57 -41.75
N ILE A 645 -6.71 65.87 -41.28
CA ILE A 645 -7.39 65.11 -40.22
C ILE A 645 -8.30 64.01 -40.78
N GLY A 646 -8.27 63.79 -42.10
CA GLY A 646 -9.05 62.76 -42.76
C GLY A 646 -10.55 63.06 -42.79
N HIS A 647 -11.36 62.02 -42.70
CA HIS A 647 -12.82 62.13 -42.66
C HIS A 647 -13.32 62.36 -41.24
N LEU A 648 -14.40 63.12 -41.14
CA LEU A 648 -15.17 63.20 -39.91
C LEU A 648 -16.19 62.06 -39.87
N GLY A 649 -16.39 61.50 -38.67
CA GLY A 649 -17.35 60.45 -38.39
C GLY A 649 -16.77 59.04 -38.50
N ILE A 650 -17.65 58.09 -38.80
CA ILE A 650 -17.33 56.66 -38.88
C ILE A 650 -17.63 56.19 -40.29
N GLU A 651 -16.70 55.43 -40.87
CA GLU A 651 -16.90 54.79 -42.16
C GLU A 651 -17.96 53.69 -42.06
N ASN A 652 -19.00 53.81 -42.87
CA ASN A 652 -20.05 52.83 -43.06
C ASN A 652 -19.57 51.72 -44.00
N PRO A 653 -20.21 50.53 -44.01
CA PRO A 653 -19.82 49.43 -44.90
C PRO A 653 -19.87 49.74 -46.40
N ASP A 654 -20.62 50.76 -46.82
CA ASP A 654 -20.69 51.24 -48.20
C ASP A 654 -19.62 52.29 -48.54
N GLY A 655 -18.71 52.59 -47.60
CA GLY A 655 -17.65 53.59 -47.71
C GLY A 655 -18.11 55.03 -47.48
N SER A 656 -19.38 55.25 -47.14
CA SER A 656 -19.86 56.58 -46.72
C SER A 656 -19.47 56.88 -45.27
N TRP A 657 -19.48 58.14 -44.85
CA TRP A 657 -19.09 58.56 -43.50
C TRP A 657 -20.27 59.21 -42.79
N SER A 658 -20.62 58.71 -41.61
CA SER A 658 -21.72 59.24 -40.81
C SER A 658 -21.48 59.04 -39.32
N THR A 659 -22.38 59.54 -38.46
CA THR A 659 -22.30 59.24 -37.02
C THR A 659 -23.67 58.83 -36.46
N PRO A 660 -23.71 57.92 -35.47
CA PRO A 660 -24.93 57.55 -34.77
C PRO A 660 -25.27 58.57 -33.67
N GLY A 661 -25.53 59.82 -34.09
CA GLY A 661 -25.66 60.99 -33.21
C GLY A 661 -24.31 61.65 -32.92
N TRP A 662 -24.25 62.45 -31.86
CA TRP A 662 -23.02 63.14 -31.47
C TRP A 662 -21.98 62.20 -30.87
N ILE A 663 -20.76 62.28 -31.40
CA ILE A 663 -19.59 61.54 -30.92
C ILE A 663 -18.39 62.47 -30.86
N THR A 664 -17.45 62.22 -29.94
CA THR A 664 -16.16 62.91 -29.98
C THR A 664 -15.20 62.17 -30.90
N ILE A 665 -14.65 62.89 -31.87
CA ILE A 665 -13.54 62.43 -32.70
C ILE A 665 -12.25 62.94 -32.08
N THR A 666 -11.26 62.06 -31.98
CA THR A 666 -9.97 62.34 -31.33
C THR A 666 -8.85 62.15 -32.32
N PHE A 667 -7.99 63.16 -32.44
CA PHE A 667 -6.81 63.15 -33.29
C PHE A 667 -5.56 63.29 -32.42
N ASP A 668 -4.63 62.35 -32.52
CA ASP A 668 -3.34 62.45 -31.85
C ASP A 668 -2.43 63.44 -32.58
N LEU A 669 -2.21 64.61 -31.97
CA LEU A 669 -1.38 65.67 -32.55
C LEU A 669 0.07 65.24 -32.77
N ALA A 670 0.58 64.27 -32.01
CA ALA A 670 1.94 63.76 -32.16
C ALA A 670 2.14 62.98 -33.47
N THR A 671 1.05 62.54 -34.12
CA THR A 671 1.11 61.80 -35.39
C THR A 671 1.35 62.71 -36.60
N TYR A 672 1.12 64.02 -36.47
CA TYR A 672 1.32 64.97 -37.56
C TYR A 672 2.73 65.57 -37.54
N SER A 673 3.54 65.20 -38.54
CA SER A 673 4.92 65.67 -38.70
C SER A 673 5.01 67.17 -38.89
N ASP A 674 4.03 67.74 -39.59
CA ASP A 674 4.10 69.11 -40.09
C ASP A 674 3.80 70.15 -39.00
N LEU A 675 3.13 69.72 -37.91
CA LEU A 675 2.93 70.58 -36.74
C LEU A 675 4.26 70.89 -36.03
N PRO A 676 4.47 72.14 -35.60
CA PRO A 676 5.57 72.45 -34.69
C PRO A 676 5.38 71.75 -33.33
N ASP A 677 6.48 71.56 -32.58
CA ASP A 677 6.43 70.93 -31.25
C ASP A 677 5.51 71.66 -30.28
N VAL A 678 5.46 73.00 -30.38
CA VAL A 678 4.51 73.88 -29.70
C VAL A 678 3.69 74.62 -30.75
N ILE A 679 2.38 74.43 -30.72
CA ILE A 679 1.44 75.11 -31.60
C ILE A 679 1.32 76.57 -31.15
N PRO A 680 1.59 77.57 -32.00
CA PRO A 680 1.62 78.96 -31.58
C PRO A 680 0.21 79.53 -31.37
N SER A 681 0.04 80.45 -30.41
CA SER A 681 -1.23 81.16 -30.16
C SER A 681 -1.55 82.27 -31.17
N SER A 682 -0.92 82.26 -32.34
CA SER A 682 -1.01 83.29 -33.39
C SER A 682 -1.07 82.64 -34.77
N GLY A 683 -1.35 83.42 -35.80
CA GLY A 683 -1.54 82.93 -37.17
C GLY A 683 -2.99 82.51 -37.45
N ASP A 684 -3.18 81.93 -38.63
CA ASP A 684 -4.50 81.52 -39.11
C ASP A 684 -4.90 80.18 -38.49
N TRP A 685 -6.15 80.09 -38.05
CA TRP A 685 -6.77 78.89 -37.52
C TRP A 685 -8.04 78.61 -38.30
N GLY A 686 -8.46 77.35 -38.42
CA GLY A 686 -9.68 77.03 -39.13
C GLY A 686 -9.75 75.60 -39.59
N MET A 687 -10.75 75.30 -40.40
CA MET A 687 -10.89 74.01 -41.06
C MET A 687 -11.24 74.23 -42.53
N THR A 688 -10.58 73.50 -43.41
CA THR A 688 -10.83 73.49 -44.84
C THR A 688 -11.19 72.09 -45.29
N ILE A 689 -11.78 71.97 -46.47
CA ILE A 689 -12.01 70.69 -47.11
C ILE A 689 -11.72 70.81 -48.60
N TRP A 690 -11.21 69.75 -49.20
CA TRP A 690 -11.24 69.56 -50.65
C TRP A 690 -12.00 68.28 -50.96
N THR A 691 -12.93 68.32 -51.90
CA THR A 691 -13.62 67.11 -52.37
C THR A 691 -13.71 67.08 -53.89
N GLY A 692 -13.49 65.91 -54.48
CA GLY A 692 -13.61 65.67 -55.93
C GLY A 692 -15.00 65.20 -56.37
N VAL A 693 -15.90 64.97 -55.40
CA VAL A 693 -17.30 64.57 -55.59
C VAL A 693 -18.21 65.47 -54.77
N ASP A 694 -19.48 65.57 -55.16
CA ASP A 694 -20.44 66.42 -54.45
C ASP A 694 -20.67 65.90 -53.02
N MET A 695 -20.36 66.74 -52.02
CA MET A 695 -20.58 66.48 -50.61
C MET A 695 -21.75 67.34 -50.09
N ASP A 696 -22.74 66.71 -49.45
CA ASP A 696 -23.84 67.40 -48.77
C ASP A 696 -23.44 67.74 -47.32
N LEU A 697 -23.05 68.99 -47.08
CA LEU A 697 -22.71 69.49 -45.74
C LEU A 697 -23.94 69.80 -44.88
N THR A 698 -25.17 69.75 -45.40
CA THR A 698 -26.39 70.07 -44.62
C THR A 698 -26.71 69.07 -43.50
N GLY A 699 -25.96 67.96 -43.44
CA GLY A 699 -25.99 67.03 -42.31
C GLY A 699 -24.82 67.16 -41.34
N LEU A 700 -23.89 68.11 -41.55
CA LEU A 700 -22.70 68.30 -40.71
C LEU A 700 -23.02 69.23 -39.54
N TYR A 701 -22.75 68.73 -38.33
CA TYR A 701 -22.79 69.50 -37.10
C TYR A 701 -21.49 69.30 -36.34
N ILE A 702 -20.87 70.39 -35.88
CA ILE A 702 -19.64 70.34 -35.06
C ILE A 702 -19.80 71.28 -33.86
N ASP A 703 -19.31 70.83 -32.73
CA ASP A 703 -19.25 71.60 -31.49
C ASP A 703 -17.99 71.22 -30.68
N ASN A 704 -17.63 72.05 -29.69
CA ASN A 704 -16.58 71.80 -28.71
C ASN A 704 -15.22 71.38 -29.31
N ILE A 705 -14.74 72.13 -30.30
CA ILE A 705 -13.40 71.95 -30.86
C ILE A 705 -12.38 72.40 -29.82
N ARG A 706 -11.53 71.47 -29.36
CA ARG A 706 -10.66 71.69 -28.20
C ARG A 706 -9.38 70.87 -28.27
N PHE A 707 -8.37 71.31 -27.53
CA PHE A 707 -7.30 70.41 -27.12
C PHE A 707 -7.64 69.72 -25.81
N GLU A 708 -7.09 68.53 -25.61
CA GLU A 708 -7.19 67.81 -24.35
C GLU A 708 -5.85 67.11 -24.05
N HIS A 709 -5.42 67.13 -22.79
CA HIS A 709 -4.23 66.41 -22.37
C HIS A 709 -4.37 64.89 -22.61
N LYS A 710 -3.27 64.24 -22.99
CA LYS A 710 -3.24 62.80 -23.27
C LYS A 710 -3.42 61.89 -22.06
#